data_AF-A0A1L7XTQ5-F1
#
_entry.id   AF-A0A1L7XTQ5-F1
#
_cell.length_a   1.000
_cell.length_b   1.000
_cell.length_c   1.000
_cell.angle_alpha   90.00
_cell.angle_beta   90.00
_cell.angle_gamma   90.00
#
_symmetry.space_group_name_H-M   'P 1'
#
loop_
_entity.id
_entity.type
_entity.pdbx_description
1 polymer ?
#
loop_
_entity_poly.entity_id
_entity_poly.type
_entity_poly.pdbx_seq_one_letter_code
_entity_poly.pdbx_strand_id
1 'polypeptide(L)'
;MRVLSDHGLVEVDKSSQELLESRGYSIHGCVHSWTVHVLNQEWNYDLARVALNSIALHVPGEQAKQPWLTQRRLLQHAARCSHIVLNGLVPDDGRAGINFNLGYLFNDQGKLALAEQMYRRALRGFEKALGAEHTSTLQTVGNLGLLYANQGKLALAEQMYERALRGKEKTLGAEHMSTLHIVNNLGRLYTEQGKLILAEKMYERALRGQEKALGAEHTSTLYTVDNLGNLYKNQGKLAAAEQMHERALRGFEKALGTEHTSTLQTVNNLGNLYKNQGKLAEAEQMYKRALRGYETALGANNITTYIPVLNTMWGLGSLFERQANFTKARIIYLKALTGYEKVVGPDHPRCQSLREILQALDTAYWRGTLALTYHLRTFEDRDAITSALLELAAKREVCSIQMLSDSPAFICAGPTLLWIESMFTFNTRSPRASCQGKVVILPEYSDKNVLKWKIWTLATWLVHFDDFPEDDSRLKLPSNPPRGSDILRTEVLIIGAGNSGLILAARLKTLANDYILIDKNRNIGDNWALRYDNLRFHVPKSFVETPYIREFVPSTRCWRNTDGRMQGYPDEAPNLLHRNDLAEQMRRFAKELNLEDRVLLETMAESTSYDSSNQTWSLKLSSGKVVVCKHLVLATGILSSAPHVPAIEGKENYQGVDIHSVGFQNAALLKEQGVKSAIVVGSANTAFDVVEDCYNAGLQTTMIQRSPTYVIPITYWRAEGLGMYDRLPADVADSLIFSAPVAVGGQMLGLVHAKFAAQEPLAKAGFLVTDSTQSDLMAHLFDRLGGHYVDMGGTELITSKKVGIRSGVTPVSYTTTGLQLSDGTALDSDAIIWCTGFRDLDVRTVVARILGEGGEAVEVKMETTWGLDCEGETRGMFKRQSKLRNFWVMGGGAAHHRWYSKALALQIKGALEGILPEAYLHMYPKSV
;
A
#
# COMPACT_ATOMS: atom_id res chain seq x y z
N MET A 1 -25.89 -55.53 -14.50
CA MET A 1 -25.33 -55.48 -13.13
C MET A 1 -25.70 -56.69 -12.29
N ARG A 2 -26.98 -57.04 -12.06
CA ARG A 2 -27.35 -58.27 -11.31
C ARG A 2 -26.80 -59.58 -11.91
N VAL A 3 -26.96 -59.78 -13.23
CA VAL A 3 -26.42 -60.97 -13.95
C VAL A 3 -24.89 -61.08 -13.87
N LEU A 4 -24.17 -59.96 -13.71
CA LEU A 4 -22.70 -59.93 -13.62
C LEU A 4 -22.19 -60.18 -12.20
N SER A 5 -23.03 -59.93 -11.20
CA SER A 5 -22.74 -60.20 -9.78
C SER A 5 -22.82 -61.68 -9.45
N ASP A 6 -23.71 -62.44 -10.12
CA ASP A 6 -23.92 -63.88 -9.90
C ASP A 6 -22.83 -64.77 -10.53
N HIS A 7 -21.93 -64.19 -11.32
CA HIS A 7 -20.82 -64.90 -11.97
C HIS A 7 -19.43 -64.46 -11.48
N GLY A 8 -19.35 -63.69 -10.39
CA GLY A 8 -18.08 -63.31 -9.76
C GLY A 8 -17.23 -62.32 -10.56
N LEU A 9 -17.82 -61.59 -11.53
CA LEU A 9 -17.10 -60.69 -12.44
C LEU A 9 -17.06 -59.23 -11.96
N VAL A 10 -17.76 -58.92 -10.87
CA VAL A 10 -17.72 -57.65 -10.12
C VAL A 10 -17.85 -57.98 -8.63
N GLU A 11 -16.92 -57.50 -7.80
CA GLU A 11 -17.03 -57.61 -6.34
C GLU A 11 -17.69 -56.37 -5.74
N VAL A 12 -18.59 -56.60 -4.78
CA VAL A 12 -19.15 -55.56 -3.91
C VAL A 12 -18.42 -55.65 -2.58
N ASP A 13 -17.62 -54.63 -2.25
CA ASP A 13 -17.03 -54.50 -0.92
C ASP A 13 -18.13 -54.35 0.13
N LYS A 14 -18.18 -55.28 1.09
CA LYS A 14 -19.22 -55.42 2.12
C LYS A 14 -18.70 -55.15 3.52
N SER A 15 -17.77 -54.20 3.69
CA SER A 15 -17.29 -53.83 5.03
C SER A 15 -17.81 -52.47 5.51
N SER A 16 -18.57 -52.53 6.61
CA SER A 16 -19.10 -51.49 7.50
C SER A 16 -20.39 -50.75 7.12
N GLN A 17 -21.41 -50.98 7.97
CA GLN A 17 -22.75 -50.37 7.97
C GLN A 17 -22.68 -48.90 8.43
N GLU A 18 -22.97 -47.97 7.54
CA GLU A 18 -24.04 -46.95 7.66
C GLU A 18 -24.01 -46.00 6.44
N LEU A 19 -25.05 -46.13 5.61
CA LEU A 19 -25.55 -45.18 4.61
C LEU A 19 -24.52 -44.33 3.81
N LEU A 20 -23.72 -44.97 2.96
CA LEU A 20 -23.11 -44.33 1.79
C LEU A 20 -22.92 -45.37 0.67
N GLU A 21 -23.56 -45.13 -0.48
CA GLU A 21 -23.39 -45.94 -1.70
C GLU A 21 -21.90 -46.06 -2.07
N SER A 22 -21.53 -47.28 -2.51
CA SER A 22 -20.16 -47.78 -2.72
C SER A 22 -19.18 -46.79 -3.39
N ARG A 23 -17.93 -46.80 -2.91
CA ARG A 23 -16.78 -46.06 -3.48
C ARG A 23 -16.28 -46.70 -4.79
N GLY A 24 -17.05 -46.54 -5.87
CA GLY A 24 -16.65 -46.89 -7.24
C GLY A 24 -16.89 -48.35 -7.64
N TYR A 25 -16.98 -48.59 -8.96
CA TYR A 25 -17.05 -49.93 -9.55
C TYR A 25 -15.65 -50.36 -10.00
N SER A 26 -15.13 -51.45 -9.44
CA SER A 26 -13.93 -52.14 -9.94
C SER A 26 -14.39 -53.19 -10.96
N ILE A 27 -13.81 -53.16 -12.17
CA ILE A 27 -13.96 -54.22 -13.17
C ILE A 27 -12.84 -55.24 -12.93
N HIS A 28 -13.18 -56.53 -12.84
CA HIS A 28 -12.21 -57.61 -12.69
C HIS A 28 -11.10 -57.54 -13.76
N GLY A 29 -9.83 -57.76 -13.39
CA GLY A 29 -8.67 -57.56 -14.28
C GLY A 29 -8.73 -58.30 -15.62
N CYS A 30 -9.35 -59.49 -15.66
CA CYS A 30 -9.61 -60.22 -16.91
C CYS A 30 -10.70 -59.57 -17.77
N VAL A 31 -11.74 -58.99 -17.17
CA VAL A 31 -12.79 -58.25 -17.90
C VAL A 31 -12.24 -56.93 -18.40
N HIS A 32 -11.38 -56.26 -17.62
CA HIS A 32 -10.66 -55.07 -18.07
C HIS A 32 -9.73 -55.42 -19.24
N SER A 33 -8.93 -56.47 -19.13
CA SER A 33 -8.03 -56.93 -20.21
C SER A 33 -8.79 -57.41 -21.45
N TRP A 34 -9.93 -58.09 -21.28
CA TRP A 34 -10.83 -58.46 -22.38
C TRP A 34 -11.47 -57.24 -23.03
N THR A 35 -11.93 -56.27 -22.24
CA THR A 35 -12.50 -55.01 -22.75
C THR A 35 -11.44 -54.22 -23.51
N VAL A 36 -10.20 -54.17 -23.00
CA VAL A 36 -9.04 -53.60 -23.68
C VAL A 36 -8.73 -54.37 -24.98
N HIS A 37 -8.77 -55.71 -24.97
CA HIS A 37 -8.54 -56.53 -26.16
C HIS A 37 -9.63 -56.36 -27.23
N VAL A 38 -10.91 -56.29 -26.84
CA VAL A 38 -12.06 -56.09 -27.73
C VAL A 38 -12.11 -54.66 -28.27
N LEU A 39 -11.73 -53.65 -27.48
CA LEU A 39 -11.71 -52.25 -27.92
C LEU A 39 -10.47 -51.86 -28.73
N ASN A 40 -9.39 -52.64 -28.68
CA ASN A 40 -8.11 -52.28 -29.32
C ASN A 40 -7.84 -52.98 -30.66
N GLN A 41 -8.71 -53.87 -31.15
CA GLN A 41 -8.48 -54.48 -32.47
C GLN A 41 -9.00 -53.61 -33.63
N GLU A 42 -10.10 -52.87 -33.44
CA GLU A 42 -10.56 -51.85 -34.39
C GLU A 42 -11.32 -50.73 -33.65
N TRP A 43 -11.11 -49.47 -34.05
CA TRP A 43 -11.82 -48.33 -33.47
C TRP A 43 -13.32 -48.43 -33.78
N ASN A 44 -14.14 -48.60 -32.75
CA ASN A 44 -15.59 -48.68 -32.89
C ASN A 44 -16.26 -47.35 -32.52
N TYR A 45 -16.73 -46.63 -33.55
CA TYR A 45 -17.39 -45.33 -33.41
C TYR A 45 -18.67 -45.37 -32.56
N ASP A 46 -19.42 -46.47 -32.60
CA ASP A 46 -20.68 -46.61 -31.85
C ASP A 46 -20.42 -46.79 -30.35
N LEU A 47 -19.42 -47.56 -29.97
CA LEU A 47 -19.02 -47.73 -28.57
C LEU A 47 -18.43 -46.44 -27.99
N ALA A 48 -17.58 -45.73 -28.75
CA ALA A 48 -17.08 -44.42 -28.36
C ALA A 48 -18.22 -43.40 -28.18
N ARG A 49 -19.24 -43.47 -29.04
CA ARG A 49 -20.46 -42.65 -28.95
C ARG A 49 -21.27 -42.96 -27.69
N VAL A 50 -21.50 -44.23 -27.37
CA VAL A 50 -22.22 -44.63 -26.16
C VAL A 50 -21.49 -44.16 -24.91
N ALA A 51 -20.17 -44.34 -24.83
CA ALA A 51 -19.37 -43.88 -23.70
C ALA A 51 -19.45 -42.35 -23.51
N LEU A 52 -19.35 -41.59 -24.61
CA LEU A 52 -19.47 -40.13 -24.60
C LEU A 52 -20.84 -39.69 -24.06
N ASN A 53 -21.92 -40.31 -24.54
CA ASN A 53 -23.29 -40.06 -24.09
C ASN A 53 -23.47 -40.38 -22.60
N SER A 54 -22.99 -41.55 -22.16
CA SER A 54 -23.12 -41.98 -20.78
C SER A 54 -22.44 -41.02 -19.81
N ILE A 55 -21.21 -40.58 -20.10
CA ILE A 55 -20.49 -39.64 -19.25
C ILE A 55 -21.16 -38.26 -19.23
N ALA A 56 -21.52 -37.71 -20.39
CA ALA A 56 -22.11 -36.38 -20.47
C ALA A 56 -23.52 -36.32 -19.86
N LEU A 57 -24.33 -37.37 -19.95
CA LEU A 57 -25.67 -37.42 -19.35
C LEU A 57 -25.63 -37.63 -17.82
N HIS A 58 -24.54 -38.19 -17.28
CA HIS A 58 -24.37 -38.38 -15.84
C HIS A 58 -23.79 -37.16 -15.12
N VAL A 59 -23.45 -36.08 -15.85
CA VAL A 59 -23.01 -34.83 -15.23
C VAL A 59 -24.20 -34.24 -14.44
N PRO A 60 -24.13 -34.17 -13.10
CA PRO A 60 -25.25 -33.69 -12.30
C PRO A 60 -25.41 -32.17 -12.44
N GLY A 61 -26.65 -31.71 -12.43
CA GLY A 61 -26.99 -30.28 -12.29
C GLY A 61 -26.85 -29.78 -10.85
N GLU A 62 -26.94 -28.46 -10.67
CA GLU A 62 -26.75 -27.77 -9.37
C GLU A 62 -27.69 -28.22 -8.25
N GLN A 63 -28.86 -28.76 -8.58
CA GLN A 63 -29.88 -29.20 -7.62
C GLN A 63 -29.72 -30.66 -7.16
N ALA A 64 -28.76 -31.41 -7.71
CA ALA A 64 -28.52 -32.78 -7.27
C ALA A 64 -28.02 -32.80 -5.82
N LYS A 65 -28.22 -33.93 -5.11
CA LYS A 65 -27.61 -34.12 -3.79
C LYS A 65 -26.13 -34.45 -3.99
N GLN A 66 -25.24 -33.57 -3.51
CA GLN A 66 -23.78 -33.70 -3.64
C GLN A 66 -23.23 -33.74 -5.09
N PRO A 67 -23.53 -32.75 -5.96
CA PRO A 67 -23.16 -32.77 -7.37
C PRO A 67 -21.64 -32.83 -7.58
N TRP A 68 -20.87 -32.17 -6.71
CA TRP A 68 -19.41 -32.14 -6.75
C TRP A 68 -18.78 -33.53 -6.66
N LEU A 69 -19.38 -34.45 -5.91
CA LEU A 69 -18.83 -35.79 -5.70
C LEU A 69 -18.91 -36.62 -6.98
N THR A 70 -20.07 -36.59 -7.63
CA THR A 70 -20.30 -37.28 -8.91
C THR A 70 -19.47 -36.67 -10.03
N GLN A 71 -19.41 -35.33 -10.11
CA GLN A 71 -18.55 -34.66 -11.09
C GLN A 71 -17.07 -35.00 -10.91
N ARG A 72 -16.56 -35.03 -9.67
CA ARG A 72 -15.18 -35.42 -9.39
C ARG A 72 -14.89 -36.86 -9.86
N ARG A 73 -15.84 -37.78 -9.66
CA ARG A 73 -15.74 -39.18 -10.15
C ARG A 73 -15.73 -39.24 -11.69
N LEU A 74 -16.49 -38.37 -12.36
CA LEU A 74 -16.57 -38.32 -13.81
C LEU A 74 -15.36 -37.65 -14.48
N LEU A 75 -14.57 -36.86 -13.76
CA LEU A 75 -13.57 -35.96 -14.35
C LEU A 75 -12.53 -36.68 -15.23
N GLN A 76 -11.99 -37.82 -14.79
CA GLN A 76 -11.02 -38.58 -15.58
C GLN A 76 -11.65 -39.18 -16.85
N HIS A 77 -12.87 -39.68 -16.73
CA HIS A 77 -13.63 -40.22 -17.86
C HIS A 77 -14.00 -39.11 -18.86
N ALA A 78 -14.39 -37.94 -18.36
CA ALA A 78 -14.68 -36.76 -19.16
C ALA A 78 -13.43 -36.23 -19.88
N ALA A 79 -12.27 -36.23 -19.23
CA ALA A 79 -10.99 -35.86 -19.86
C ALA A 79 -10.62 -36.80 -21.01
N ARG A 80 -10.90 -38.11 -20.87
CA ARG A 80 -10.74 -39.06 -21.97
C ARG A 80 -11.74 -38.80 -23.09
N CYS A 81 -13.00 -38.53 -22.75
CA CYS A 81 -14.06 -38.19 -23.70
C CYS A 81 -13.76 -36.90 -24.48
N SER A 82 -13.22 -35.87 -23.83
CA SER A 82 -12.86 -34.62 -24.49
C SER A 82 -11.71 -34.81 -25.48
N HIS A 83 -10.74 -35.66 -25.19
CA HIS A 83 -9.68 -36.02 -26.15
C HIS A 83 -10.25 -36.67 -27.42
N ILE A 84 -11.21 -37.59 -27.27
CA ILE A 84 -11.91 -38.24 -28.39
C ILE A 84 -12.61 -37.20 -29.27
N VAL A 85 -13.32 -36.26 -28.64
CA VAL A 85 -14.01 -35.16 -29.32
C VAL A 85 -13.03 -34.22 -30.01
N LEU A 86 -11.97 -33.79 -29.33
CA LEU A 86 -11.03 -32.79 -29.82
C LEU A 86 -10.26 -33.28 -31.06
N ASN A 87 -9.91 -34.56 -31.10
CA ASN A 87 -9.17 -35.18 -32.20
C ASN A 87 -10.05 -35.68 -33.36
N GLY A 88 -11.36 -35.42 -33.33
CA GLY A 88 -12.25 -35.79 -34.44
C GLY A 88 -12.46 -37.29 -34.61
N LEU A 89 -12.22 -38.08 -33.56
CA LEU A 89 -12.34 -39.54 -33.60
C LEU A 89 -13.80 -40.02 -33.60
N VAL A 90 -14.77 -39.12 -33.47
CA VAL A 90 -16.20 -39.39 -33.67
C VAL A 90 -16.83 -38.25 -34.49
N PRO A 91 -17.65 -38.55 -35.51
CA PRO A 91 -18.29 -37.53 -36.35
C PRO A 91 -19.14 -36.54 -35.53
N ASP A 92 -19.11 -35.26 -35.90
CA ASP A 92 -19.87 -34.19 -35.26
C ASP A 92 -21.29 -34.12 -35.87
N ASP A 93 -22.17 -35.01 -35.39
CA ASP A 93 -23.53 -35.26 -35.90
C ASP A 93 -24.64 -34.50 -35.13
N GLY A 94 -24.34 -33.33 -34.56
CA GLY A 94 -25.33 -32.50 -33.83
C GLY A 94 -25.29 -32.63 -32.31
N ARG A 95 -24.15 -33.05 -31.74
CA ARG A 95 -23.94 -33.32 -30.30
C ARG A 95 -23.66 -32.10 -29.43
N ALA A 96 -24.32 -30.99 -29.74
CA ALA A 96 -24.14 -29.74 -29.02
C ALA A 96 -24.43 -29.89 -27.51
N GLY A 97 -25.41 -30.71 -27.12
CA GLY A 97 -25.75 -30.99 -25.72
C GLY A 97 -24.67 -31.76 -24.94
N ILE A 98 -23.95 -32.68 -25.58
CA ILE A 98 -22.86 -33.42 -24.92
C ILE A 98 -21.69 -32.49 -24.64
N ASN A 99 -21.29 -31.71 -25.65
CA ASN A 99 -20.24 -30.72 -25.50
C ASN A 99 -20.61 -29.67 -24.44
N PHE A 100 -21.88 -29.30 -24.36
CA PHE A 100 -22.38 -28.41 -23.31
C PHE A 100 -22.20 -29.01 -21.91
N ASN A 101 -22.60 -30.26 -21.69
CA ASN A 101 -22.47 -30.92 -20.39
C ASN A 101 -21.01 -31.18 -19.99
N LEU A 102 -20.15 -31.55 -20.94
CA LEU A 102 -18.71 -31.68 -20.69
C LEU A 102 -18.07 -30.32 -20.39
N GLY A 103 -18.48 -29.26 -21.10
CA GLY A 103 -18.06 -27.89 -20.83
C GLY A 103 -18.45 -27.45 -19.41
N TYR A 104 -19.67 -27.76 -18.99
CA TYR A 104 -20.16 -27.51 -17.64
C TYR A 104 -19.34 -28.23 -16.58
N LEU A 105 -19.11 -29.54 -16.76
CA LEU A 105 -18.25 -30.31 -15.86
C LEU A 105 -16.84 -29.72 -15.75
N PHE A 106 -16.20 -29.40 -16.88
CA PHE A 106 -14.85 -28.83 -16.85
C PHE A 106 -14.79 -27.45 -16.22
N ASN A 107 -15.80 -26.61 -16.44
CA ASN A 107 -15.86 -25.30 -15.81
C ASN A 107 -15.98 -25.42 -14.28
N ASP A 108 -16.86 -26.28 -13.79
CA ASP A 108 -17.08 -26.50 -12.35
C ASP A 108 -15.85 -27.12 -11.65
N GLN A 109 -15.05 -27.89 -12.40
CA GLN A 109 -13.80 -28.50 -11.93
C GLN A 109 -12.56 -27.62 -12.19
N GLY A 110 -12.72 -26.37 -12.61
CA GLY A 110 -11.62 -25.41 -12.81
C GLY A 110 -10.74 -25.68 -14.04
N LYS A 111 -11.13 -26.59 -14.94
CA LYS A 111 -10.42 -26.87 -16.21
C LYS A 111 -10.87 -25.90 -17.31
N LEU A 112 -10.64 -24.60 -17.10
CA LEU A 112 -11.22 -23.50 -17.88
C LEU A 112 -10.91 -23.57 -19.38
N ALA A 113 -9.71 -24.01 -19.78
CA ALA A 113 -9.33 -24.12 -21.19
C ALA A 113 -10.11 -25.23 -21.92
N LEU A 114 -10.28 -26.40 -21.28
CA LEU A 114 -11.10 -27.48 -21.84
C LEU A 114 -12.58 -27.10 -21.88
N ALA A 115 -13.06 -26.41 -20.85
CA ALA A 115 -14.42 -25.88 -20.81
C ALA A 115 -14.70 -24.93 -22.00
N GLU A 116 -13.75 -24.04 -22.31
CA GLU A 116 -13.87 -23.10 -23.44
C GLU A 116 -14.03 -23.83 -24.77
N GLN A 117 -13.17 -24.83 -25.00
CA GLN A 117 -13.21 -25.61 -26.23
C GLN A 117 -14.53 -26.37 -26.38
N MET A 118 -15.02 -26.98 -25.29
CA MET A 118 -16.28 -27.71 -25.29
C MET A 118 -17.48 -26.76 -25.50
N TYR A 119 -17.55 -25.63 -24.79
CA TYR A 119 -18.64 -24.67 -24.97
C TYR A 119 -18.65 -23.99 -26.33
N ARG A 120 -17.48 -23.66 -26.92
CA ARG A 120 -17.42 -23.12 -28.30
C ARG A 120 -17.92 -24.13 -29.34
N ARG A 121 -17.63 -25.43 -29.14
CA ARG A 121 -18.18 -26.51 -29.99
C ARG A 121 -19.69 -26.65 -29.79
N ALA A 122 -20.17 -26.64 -28.54
CA ALA A 122 -21.59 -26.67 -28.22
C ALA A 122 -22.33 -25.48 -28.86
N LEU A 123 -21.77 -24.28 -28.79
CA LEU A 123 -22.38 -23.07 -29.34
C LEU A 123 -22.54 -23.19 -30.86
N ARG A 124 -21.47 -23.55 -31.60
CA ARG A 124 -21.53 -23.75 -33.05
C ARG A 124 -22.56 -24.81 -33.45
N GLY A 125 -22.61 -25.92 -32.69
CA GLY A 125 -23.57 -26.99 -32.93
C GLY A 125 -25.02 -26.55 -32.71
N PHE A 126 -25.32 -25.85 -31.61
CA PHE A 126 -26.66 -25.35 -31.32
C PHE A 126 -27.09 -24.22 -32.26
N GLU A 127 -26.20 -23.30 -32.63
CA GLU A 127 -26.50 -22.26 -33.62
C GLU A 127 -26.85 -22.85 -34.98
N LYS A 128 -26.11 -23.87 -35.43
CA LYS A 128 -26.38 -24.57 -36.70
C LYS A 128 -27.68 -25.37 -36.67
N ALA A 129 -27.96 -26.08 -35.59
CA ALA A 129 -29.09 -27.01 -35.51
C ALA A 129 -30.41 -26.34 -35.12
N LEU A 130 -30.36 -25.36 -34.22
CA LEU A 130 -31.53 -24.78 -33.55
C LEU A 130 -31.67 -23.26 -33.77
N GLY A 131 -30.63 -22.61 -34.28
CA GLY A 131 -30.58 -21.16 -34.50
C GLY A 131 -30.01 -20.37 -33.31
N ALA A 132 -29.68 -19.10 -33.56
CA ALA A 132 -28.99 -18.22 -32.62
C ALA A 132 -29.83 -17.87 -31.36
N GLU A 133 -31.16 -17.81 -31.51
CA GLU A 133 -32.09 -17.39 -30.46
C GLU A 133 -32.70 -18.57 -29.66
N HIS A 134 -32.35 -19.81 -30.00
CA HIS A 134 -32.87 -20.98 -29.28
C HIS A 134 -32.37 -21.02 -27.83
N THR A 135 -33.21 -21.48 -26.90
CA THR A 135 -32.93 -21.48 -25.45
C THR A 135 -31.61 -22.18 -25.10
N SER A 136 -31.30 -23.33 -25.73
CA SER A 136 -30.03 -24.06 -25.53
C SER A 136 -28.81 -23.30 -26.06
N THR A 137 -28.97 -22.58 -27.17
CA THR A 137 -27.93 -21.69 -27.72
C THR A 137 -27.63 -20.58 -26.73
N LEU A 138 -28.66 -19.87 -26.27
CA LEU A 138 -28.54 -18.76 -25.32
C LEU A 138 -28.03 -19.21 -23.93
N GLN A 139 -28.37 -20.43 -23.50
CA GLN A 139 -27.80 -21.02 -22.29
C GLN A 139 -26.29 -21.28 -22.44
N THR A 140 -25.85 -21.76 -23.60
CA THR A 140 -24.43 -21.96 -23.89
C THR A 140 -23.68 -20.62 -23.92
N VAL A 141 -24.26 -19.58 -24.53
CA VAL A 141 -23.71 -18.22 -24.50
C VAL A 141 -23.57 -17.71 -23.07
N GLY A 142 -24.60 -17.87 -22.22
CA GLY A 142 -24.53 -17.48 -20.81
C GLY A 142 -23.42 -18.19 -20.03
N ASN A 143 -23.22 -19.48 -20.29
CA ASN A 143 -22.13 -20.24 -19.65
C ASN A 143 -20.74 -19.87 -20.18
N LEU A 144 -20.62 -19.47 -21.44
CA LEU A 144 -19.38 -18.84 -21.94
C LEU A 144 -19.12 -17.50 -21.26
N GLY A 145 -20.16 -16.72 -20.96
CA GLY A 145 -20.04 -15.51 -20.14
C GLY A 145 -19.44 -15.81 -18.77
N LEU A 146 -19.96 -16.84 -18.08
CA LEU A 146 -19.43 -17.32 -16.80
C LEU A 146 -17.97 -17.74 -16.91
N LEU A 147 -17.65 -18.53 -17.93
CA LEU A 147 -16.31 -19.02 -18.15
C LEU A 147 -15.31 -17.87 -18.37
N TYR A 148 -15.66 -16.88 -19.20
CA TYR A 148 -14.79 -15.74 -19.44
C TYR A 148 -14.61 -14.86 -18.20
N ALA A 149 -15.64 -14.71 -17.37
CA ALA A 149 -15.51 -14.04 -16.07
C ALA A 149 -14.50 -14.77 -15.18
N ASN A 150 -14.61 -16.11 -15.07
CA ASN A 150 -13.67 -16.94 -14.32
C ASN A 150 -12.22 -16.89 -14.85
N GLN A 151 -12.03 -16.59 -16.15
CA GLN A 151 -10.72 -16.38 -16.77
C GLN A 151 -10.19 -14.94 -16.62
N GLY A 152 -10.94 -14.02 -15.98
CA GLY A 152 -10.60 -12.60 -15.90
C GLY A 152 -10.84 -11.80 -17.19
N LYS A 153 -11.43 -12.41 -18.22
CA LYS A 153 -11.74 -11.77 -19.52
C LYS A 153 -13.07 -11.02 -19.43
N LEU A 154 -13.15 -10.02 -18.55
CA LEU A 154 -14.41 -9.39 -18.13
C LEU A 154 -15.19 -8.75 -19.29
N ALA A 155 -14.52 -8.17 -20.28
CA ALA A 155 -15.18 -7.57 -21.46
C ALA A 155 -15.86 -8.62 -22.36
N LEU A 156 -15.22 -9.78 -22.57
CA LEU A 156 -15.82 -10.88 -23.33
C LEU A 156 -16.98 -11.51 -22.56
N ALA A 157 -16.88 -11.59 -21.23
CA ALA A 157 -17.97 -12.05 -20.38
C ALA A 157 -19.21 -11.15 -20.51
N GLU A 158 -19.00 -9.83 -20.49
CA GLU A 158 -20.06 -8.82 -20.64
C GLU A 158 -20.78 -8.98 -21.98
N GLN A 159 -20.01 -9.08 -23.07
CA GLN A 159 -20.56 -9.30 -24.41
C GLN A 159 -21.41 -10.58 -24.50
N MET A 160 -20.94 -11.69 -23.92
CA MET A 160 -21.70 -12.95 -23.92
C MET A 160 -22.97 -12.83 -23.10
N TYR A 161 -22.90 -12.28 -21.88
CA TYR A 161 -24.08 -12.14 -21.05
C TYR A 161 -25.12 -11.18 -21.61
N GLU A 162 -24.71 -10.05 -22.22
CA GLU A 162 -25.64 -9.16 -22.90
C GLU A 162 -26.33 -9.83 -24.10
N ARG A 163 -25.58 -10.61 -24.89
CA ARG A 163 -26.14 -11.39 -25.99
C ARG A 163 -27.18 -12.39 -25.46
N ALA A 164 -26.84 -13.13 -24.39
CA ALA A 164 -27.76 -14.08 -23.77
C ALA A 164 -29.00 -13.36 -23.18
N LEU A 165 -28.83 -12.19 -22.56
CA LEU A 165 -29.92 -11.41 -21.99
C LEU A 165 -30.89 -10.94 -23.07
N ARG A 166 -30.41 -10.27 -24.12
CA ARG A 166 -31.24 -9.79 -25.23
C ARG A 166 -32.04 -10.91 -25.88
N GLY A 167 -31.38 -12.05 -26.14
CA GLY A 167 -32.06 -13.20 -26.74
C GLY A 167 -33.12 -13.80 -25.83
N LYS A 168 -32.82 -13.98 -24.54
CA LYS A 168 -33.78 -14.57 -23.58
C LYS A 168 -34.93 -13.65 -23.24
N GLU A 169 -34.71 -12.34 -23.17
CA GLU A 169 -35.80 -11.36 -23.02
C GLU A 169 -36.76 -11.42 -24.21
N LYS A 170 -36.23 -11.58 -25.43
CA LYS A 170 -37.04 -11.69 -26.64
C LYS A 170 -37.82 -13.01 -26.71
N THR A 171 -37.22 -14.14 -26.33
CA THR A 171 -37.82 -15.47 -26.53
C THR A 171 -38.64 -15.96 -25.35
N LEU A 172 -38.24 -15.65 -24.11
CA LEU A 172 -38.86 -16.15 -22.89
C LEU A 172 -39.53 -15.04 -22.06
N GLY A 173 -39.21 -13.78 -22.35
CA GLY A 173 -39.66 -12.63 -21.58
C GLY A 173 -38.69 -12.21 -20.48
N ALA A 174 -38.86 -10.98 -20.00
CA ALA A 174 -38.00 -10.32 -19.03
C ALA A 174 -38.01 -10.96 -17.62
N GLU A 175 -39.13 -11.57 -17.23
CA GLU A 175 -39.37 -12.15 -15.91
C GLU A 175 -39.16 -13.68 -15.88
N HIS A 176 -38.80 -14.30 -17.01
CA HIS A 176 -38.57 -15.74 -17.03
C HIS A 176 -37.28 -16.09 -16.26
N MET A 177 -37.30 -17.19 -15.51
CA MET A 177 -36.19 -17.58 -14.61
C MET A 177 -34.84 -17.65 -15.30
N SER A 178 -34.81 -18.23 -16.50
CA SER A 178 -33.60 -18.32 -17.31
C SER A 178 -33.03 -16.95 -17.72
N THR A 179 -33.86 -15.92 -17.83
CA THR A 179 -33.49 -14.52 -18.08
C THR A 179 -32.95 -13.90 -16.79
N LEU A 180 -33.66 -14.07 -15.68
CA LEU A 180 -33.27 -13.55 -14.36
C LEU A 180 -31.93 -14.11 -13.87
N HIS A 181 -31.61 -15.38 -14.19
CA HIS A 181 -30.28 -15.95 -13.92
C HIS A 181 -29.15 -15.23 -14.66
N ILE A 182 -29.36 -14.82 -15.93
CA ILE A 182 -28.38 -14.02 -16.67
C ILE A 182 -28.25 -12.63 -16.06
N VAL A 183 -29.37 -12.02 -15.65
CA VAL A 183 -29.37 -10.72 -14.95
C VAL A 183 -28.56 -10.80 -13.65
N ASN A 184 -28.77 -11.82 -12.81
CA ASN A 184 -27.97 -12.02 -11.59
C ASN A 184 -26.46 -12.19 -11.90
N ASN A 185 -26.12 -12.94 -12.95
CA ASN A 185 -24.73 -13.13 -13.35
C ASN A 185 -24.08 -11.85 -13.90
N LEU A 186 -24.82 -11.00 -14.62
CA LEU A 186 -24.39 -9.64 -14.98
C LEU A 186 -24.16 -8.78 -13.76
N GLY A 187 -25.01 -8.90 -12.73
CA GLY A 187 -24.80 -8.25 -11.43
C GLY A 187 -23.44 -8.62 -10.83
N ARG A 188 -23.08 -9.91 -10.86
CA ARG A 188 -21.77 -10.37 -10.37
C ARG A 188 -20.63 -9.83 -11.22
N LEU A 189 -20.74 -9.92 -12.54
CA LEU A 189 -19.72 -9.41 -13.45
C LEU A 189 -19.48 -7.91 -13.25
N TYR A 190 -20.54 -7.11 -13.14
CA TYR A 190 -20.42 -5.68 -12.86
C TYR A 190 -19.82 -5.38 -11.49
N THR A 191 -20.06 -6.25 -10.50
CA THR A 191 -19.39 -6.16 -9.19
C THR A 191 -17.88 -6.37 -9.35
N GLU A 192 -17.46 -7.39 -10.11
CA GLU A 192 -16.04 -7.68 -10.39
C GLU A 192 -15.36 -6.58 -11.21
N GLN A 193 -16.09 -5.90 -12.09
CA GLN A 193 -15.60 -4.74 -12.85
C GLN A 193 -15.60 -3.42 -12.05
N GLY A 194 -16.08 -3.40 -10.80
CA GLY A 194 -16.24 -2.18 -10.01
C GLY A 194 -17.39 -1.27 -10.45
N LYS A 195 -18.24 -1.70 -11.39
CA LYS A 195 -19.45 -0.98 -11.85
C LYS A 195 -20.61 -1.18 -10.86
N LEU A 196 -20.42 -0.79 -9.60
CA LEU A 196 -21.30 -1.17 -8.48
C LEU A 196 -22.77 -0.73 -8.61
N ILE A 197 -23.04 0.41 -9.27
CA ILE A 197 -24.40 0.90 -9.52
C ILE A 197 -25.15 0.01 -10.52
N LEU A 198 -24.45 -0.38 -11.60
CA LEU A 198 -25.01 -1.29 -12.59
C LEU A 198 -25.25 -2.68 -11.99
N ALA A 199 -24.33 -3.14 -11.14
CA ALA A 199 -24.50 -4.38 -10.40
C ALA A 199 -25.75 -4.37 -9.51
N GLU A 200 -25.96 -3.28 -8.74
CA GLU A 200 -27.13 -3.11 -7.87
C GLU A 200 -28.43 -3.19 -8.68
N LYS A 201 -28.50 -2.45 -9.80
CA LYS A 201 -29.66 -2.47 -10.70
C LYS A 201 -29.96 -3.88 -11.24
N MET A 202 -28.93 -4.64 -11.61
CA MET A 202 -29.10 -6.00 -12.09
C MET A 202 -29.59 -6.92 -10.97
N TYR A 203 -28.94 -6.91 -9.81
CA TYR A 203 -29.34 -7.78 -8.71
C TYR A 203 -30.73 -7.47 -8.16
N GLU A 204 -31.11 -6.20 -8.03
CA GLU A 204 -32.47 -5.83 -7.62
C GLU A 204 -33.53 -6.32 -8.62
N ARG A 205 -33.23 -6.20 -9.93
CA ARG A 205 -34.11 -6.72 -10.97
C ARG A 205 -34.26 -8.24 -10.86
N ALA A 206 -33.14 -8.96 -10.70
CA ALA A 206 -33.17 -10.40 -10.51
C ALA A 206 -33.95 -10.80 -9.25
N LEU A 207 -33.71 -10.10 -8.13
CA LEU A 207 -34.37 -10.35 -6.85
C LEU A 207 -35.89 -10.18 -6.96
N ARG A 208 -36.36 -9.03 -7.48
CA ARG A 208 -37.80 -8.77 -7.63
C ARG A 208 -38.49 -9.82 -8.49
N GLY A 209 -37.88 -10.20 -9.62
CA GLY A 209 -38.44 -11.22 -10.51
C GLY A 209 -38.46 -12.61 -9.86
N GLN A 210 -37.39 -12.99 -9.16
CA GLN A 210 -37.28 -14.30 -8.50
C GLN A 210 -38.19 -14.42 -7.28
N GLU A 211 -38.33 -13.36 -6.48
CA GLU A 211 -39.29 -13.33 -5.37
C GLU A 211 -40.73 -13.52 -5.87
N LYS A 212 -41.08 -12.88 -6.99
CA LYS A 212 -42.40 -13.04 -7.59
C LYS A 212 -42.63 -14.44 -8.17
N ALA A 213 -41.61 -15.01 -8.82
CA ALA A 213 -41.74 -16.29 -9.54
C ALA A 213 -41.62 -17.52 -8.62
N LEU A 214 -40.75 -17.47 -7.62
CA LEU A 214 -40.36 -18.63 -6.81
C LEU A 214 -40.60 -18.44 -5.30
N GLY A 215 -40.87 -17.21 -4.87
CA GLY A 215 -40.95 -16.85 -3.47
C GLY A 215 -39.60 -16.43 -2.87
N ALA A 216 -39.70 -15.82 -1.69
CA ALA A 216 -38.57 -15.21 -0.98
C ALA A 216 -37.56 -16.21 -0.39
N GLU A 217 -37.97 -17.47 -0.17
CA GLU A 217 -37.14 -18.52 0.46
C GLU A 217 -36.58 -19.52 -0.55
N HIS A 218 -36.87 -19.37 -1.84
CA HIS A 218 -36.30 -20.27 -2.85
C HIS A 218 -34.79 -20.07 -2.99
N THR A 219 -34.03 -21.14 -3.16
CA THR A 219 -32.55 -21.12 -3.19
C THR A 219 -31.97 -20.14 -4.21
N SER A 220 -32.50 -20.10 -5.44
CA SER A 220 -32.12 -19.10 -6.45
C SER A 220 -32.32 -17.65 -5.98
N THR A 221 -33.43 -17.35 -5.30
CA THR A 221 -33.69 -16.02 -4.71
C THR A 221 -32.67 -15.72 -3.62
N LEU A 222 -32.38 -16.69 -2.74
CA LEU A 222 -31.43 -16.55 -1.65
C LEU A 222 -29.98 -16.34 -2.13
N TYR A 223 -29.58 -16.95 -3.26
CA TYR A 223 -28.29 -16.67 -3.88
C TYR A 223 -28.17 -15.21 -4.34
N THR A 224 -29.23 -14.67 -4.95
CA THR A 224 -29.27 -13.26 -5.33
C THR A 224 -29.21 -12.34 -4.12
N VAL A 225 -29.88 -12.72 -3.01
CA VAL A 225 -29.78 -12.00 -1.73
C VAL A 225 -28.34 -12.04 -1.16
N ASP A 226 -27.68 -13.20 -1.14
CA ASP A 226 -26.29 -13.31 -0.65
C ASP A 226 -25.31 -12.49 -1.54
N ASN A 227 -25.52 -12.50 -2.86
CA ASN A 227 -24.76 -11.68 -3.79
C ASN A 227 -24.97 -10.18 -3.57
N LEU A 228 -26.21 -9.74 -3.29
CA LEU A 228 -26.49 -8.36 -2.87
C LEU A 228 -25.77 -8.00 -1.57
N GLY A 229 -25.68 -8.94 -0.62
CA GLY A 229 -24.88 -8.76 0.58
C GLY A 229 -23.40 -8.48 0.27
N ASN A 230 -22.81 -9.26 -0.64
CA ASN A 230 -21.44 -9.04 -1.09
C ASN A 230 -21.27 -7.70 -1.82
N LEU A 231 -22.23 -7.31 -2.67
CA LEU A 231 -22.23 -6.02 -3.34
C LEU A 231 -22.30 -4.86 -2.34
N TYR A 232 -23.23 -4.90 -1.39
CA TYR A 232 -23.37 -3.87 -0.36
C TYR A 232 -22.13 -3.77 0.53
N LYS A 233 -21.49 -4.90 0.84
CA LYS A 233 -20.19 -4.92 1.51
C LYS A 233 -19.13 -4.18 0.69
N ASN A 234 -19.05 -4.44 -0.63
CA ASN A 234 -18.11 -3.76 -1.53
C ASN A 234 -18.43 -2.26 -1.71
N GLN A 235 -19.69 -1.85 -1.54
CA GLN A 235 -20.12 -0.45 -1.52
C GLN A 235 -19.92 0.23 -0.15
N GLY A 236 -19.42 -0.48 0.87
CA GLY A 236 -19.30 0.04 2.24
C GLY A 236 -20.63 0.15 3.01
N LYS A 237 -21.75 -0.31 2.44
CA LYS A 237 -23.07 -0.37 3.09
C LYS A 237 -23.16 -1.58 4.02
N LEU A 238 -22.31 -1.62 5.06
CA LEU A 238 -22.10 -2.83 5.89
C LEU A 238 -23.37 -3.31 6.62
N ALA A 239 -24.26 -2.42 7.05
CA ALA A 239 -25.52 -2.79 7.70
C ALA A 239 -26.53 -3.43 6.72
N ALA A 240 -26.62 -2.90 5.50
CA ALA A 240 -27.45 -3.49 4.44
C ALA A 240 -26.90 -4.86 4.02
N ALA A 241 -25.57 -4.99 3.96
CA ALA A 241 -24.92 -6.26 3.70
C ALA A 241 -25.24 -7.31 4.78
N GLU A 242 -25.21 -6.92 6.06
CA GLU A 242 -25.56 -7.78 7.20
C GLU A 242 -26.99 -8.29 7.07
N GLN A 243 -27.94 -7.38 6.81
CA GLN A 243 -29.34 -7.73 6.62
C GLN A 243 -29.54 -8.73 5.47
N MET A 244 -28.86 -8.53 4.34
CA MET A 244 -28.95 -9.44 3.20
C MET A 244 -28.34 -10.81 3.54
N HIS A 245 -27.13 -10.86 4.09
CA HIS A 245 -26.49 -12.13 4.43
C HIS A 245 -27.25 -12.90 5.53
N GLU A 246 -27.81 -12.24 6.54
CA GLU A 246 -28.65 -12.90 7.54
C GLU A 246 -29.95 -13.44 6.93
N ARG A 247 -30.58 -12.68 6.02
CA ARG A 247 -31.77 -13.14 5.29
C ARG A 247 -31.43 -14.38 4.46
N ALA A 248 -30.32 -14.35 3.72
CA ALA A 248 -29.85 -15.49 2.95
C ALA A 248 -29.54 -16.69 3.86
N LEU A 249 -28.86 -16.48 4.99
CA LEU A 249 -28.50 -17.53 5.93
C LEU A 249 -29.74 -18.23 6.49
N ARG A 250 -30.71 -17.48 7.03
CA ARG A 250 -31.96 -18.06 7.56
C ARG A 250 -32.73 -18.84 6.50
N GLY A 251 -32.79 -18.32 5.28
CA GLY A 251 -33.44 -19.00 4.16
C GLY A 251 -32.73 -20.29 3.76
N PHE A 252 -31.40 -20.27 3.65
CA PHE A 252 -30.60 -21.45 3.27
C PHE A 252 -30.59 -22.52 4.36
N GLU A 253 -30.55 -22.13 5.64
CA GLU A 253 -30.69 -23.07 6.77
C GLU A 253 -32.03 -23.80 6.72
N LYS A 254 -33.13 -23.09 6.39
CA LYS A 254 -34.46 -23.68 6.26
C LYS A 254 -34.59 -24.56 5.02
N ALA A 255 -34.07 -24.12 3.87
CA ALA A 255 -34.25 -24.81 2.59
C ALA A 255 -33.30 -26.00 2.39
N LEU A 256 -32.06 -25.91 2.88
CA LEU A 256 -30.98 -26.86 2.59
C LEU A 256 -30.34 -27.47 3.85
N GLY A 257 -30.62 -26.91 5.03
CA GLY A 257 -29.98 -27.30 6.29
C GLY A 257 -28.72 -26.49 6.61
N THR A 258 -28.24 -26.62 7.85
CA THR A 258 -27.10 -25.84 8.39
C THR A 258 -25.75 -26.22 7.79
N GLU A 259 -25.59 -27.49 7.39
CA GLU A 259 -24.33 -28.05 6.90
C GLU A 259 -24.22 -28.04 5.36
N HIS A 260 -25.22 -27.52 4.65
CA HIS A 260 -25.13 -27.42 3.21
C HIS A 260 -24.04 -26.42 2.79
N THR A 261 -23.30 -26.73 1.73
CA THR A 261 -22.13 -25.94 1.30
C THR A 261 -22.48 -24.47 1.02
N SER A 262 -23.65 -24.20 0.44
CA SER A 262 -24.20 -22.86 0.20
C SER A 262 -24.53 -22.12 1.50
N THR A 263 -25.09 -22.81 2.49
CA THR A 263 -25.34 -22.25 3.82
C THR A 263 -24.01 -21.84 4.47
N LEU A 264 -23.03 -22.74 4.44
CA LEU A 264 -21.70 -22.50 5.02
C LEU A 264 -20.92 -21.41 4.28
N GLN A 265 -21.14 -21.25 2.97
CA GLN A 265 -20.56 -20.14 2.20
C GLN A 265 -21.14 -18.80 2.67
N THR A 266 -22.44 -18.74 2.93
CA THR A 266 -23.10 -17.56 3.51
C THR A 266 -22.57 -17.26 4.91
N VAL A 267 -22.34 -18.29 5.74
CA VAL A 267 -21.67 -18.14 7.05
C VAL A 267 -20.26 -17.56 6.90
N ASN A 268 -19.45 -18.04 5.94
CA ASN A 268 -18.14 -17.45 5.65
C ASN A 268 -18.23 -15.99 5.18
N ASN A 269 -19.24 -15.64 4.37
CA ASN A 269 -19.47 -14.26 3.93
C ASN A 269 -19.82 -13.34 5.10
N LEU A 270 -20.64 -13.81 6.05
CA LEU A 270 -20.87 -13.12 7.33
C LEU A 270 -19.59 -12.96 8.14
N GLY A 271 -18.73 -14.00 8.20
CA GLY A 271 -17.42 -13.89 8.83
C GLY A 271 -16.54 -12.79 8.23
N ASN A 272 -16.51 -12.70 6.89
CA ASN A 272 -15.82 -11.62 6.19
C ASN A 272 -16.44 -10.25 6.48
N LEU A 273 -17.76 -10.15 6.54
CA LEU A 273 -18.46 -8.91 6.85
C LEU A 273 -18.17 -8.44 8.29
N TYR A 274 -18.31 -9.31 9.28
CA TYR A 274 -18.01 -9.01 10.68
C TYR A 274 -16.55 -8.62 10.89
N LYS A 275 -15.63 -9.29 10.19
CA LYS A 275 -14.22 -8.90 10.16
C LYS A 275 -14.06 -7.46 9.66
N ASN A 276 -14.76 -7.07 8.60
CA ASN A 276 -14.74 -5.71 8.05
C ASN A 276 -15.42 -4.68 8.97
N GLN A 277 -16.42 -5.07 9.75
CA GLN A 277 -17.05 -4.24 10.78
C GLN A 277 -16.22 -4.12 12.08
N GLY A 278 -15.13 -4.87 12.23
CA GLY A 278 -14.34 -4.92 13.47
C GLY A 278 -14.94 -5.83 14.57
N LYS A 279 -16.04 -6.55 14.28
CA LYS A 279 -16.68 -7.55 15.14
C LYS A 279 -15.90 -8.88 15.08
N LEU A 280 -14.70 -8.89 15.65
CA LEU A 280 -13.73 -9.97 15.39
C LEU A 280 -14.08 -11.30 16.07
N ALA A 281 -14.75 -11.27 17.22
CA ALA A 281 -15.17 -12.48 17.92
C ALA A 281 -16.28 -13.21 17.15
N GLU A 282 -17.24 -12.45 16.63
CA GLU A 282 -18.34 -12.92 15.79
C GLU A 282 -17.80 -13.45 14.45
N ALA A 283 -16.82 -12.76 13.85
CA ALA A 283 -16.14 -13.24 12.66
C ALA A 283 -15.45 -14.59 12.90
N GLU A 284 -14.74 -14.76 14.03
CA GLU A 284 -14.07 -16.01 14.39
C GLU A 284 -15.07 -17.15 14.56
N GLN A 285 -16.19 -16.86 15.23
CA GLN A 285 -17.29 -17.82 15.41
C GLN A 285 -17.85 -18.26 14.05
N MET A 286 -18.08 -17.33 13.12
CA MET A 286 -18.59 -17.65 11.78
C MET A 286 -17.59 -18.50 10.99
N TYR A 287 -16.32 -18.13 10.92
CA TYR A 287 -15.32 -18.94 10.20
C TYR A 287 -15.17 -20.35 10.81
N LYS A 288 -15.12 -20.47 12.14
CA LYS A 288 -15.06 -21.78 12.83
C LYS A 288 -16.31 -22.62 12.59
N ARG A 289 -17.49 -21.98 12.53
CA ARG A 289 -18.75 -22.63 12.18
C ARG A 289 -18.70 -23.17 10.75
N ALA A 290 -18.30 -22.33 9.79
CA ALA A 290 -18.18 -22.72 8.39
C ALA A 290 -17.19 -23.89 8.20
N LEU A 291 -16.00 -23.84 8.81
CA LEU A 291 -15.00 -24.91 8.72
C LEU A 291 -15.48 -26.23 9.29
N ARG A 292 -16.09 -26.24 10.48
CA ARG A 292 -16.65 -27.46 11.09
C ARG A 292 -17.79 -28.05 10.25
N GLY A 293 -18.63 -27.18 9.70
CA GLY A 293 -19.71 -27.66 8.85
C GLY A 293 -19.22 -28.23 7.53
N TYR A 294 -18.20 -27.61 6.92
CA TYR A 294 -17.60 -28.17 5.71
C TYR A 294 -16.92 -29.51 5.99
N GLU A 295 -16.28 -29.67 7.15
CA GLU A 295 -15.71 -30.95 7.58
C GLU A 295 -16.77 -32.04 7.71
N THR A 296 -17.92 -31.70 8.29
CA THR A 296 -19.06 -32.61 8.44
C THR A 296 -19.68 -32.96 7.08
N ALA A 297 -19.87 -31.98 6.21
CA ALA A 297 -20.54 -32.16 4.92
C ALA A 297 -19.70 -32.89 3.86
N LEU A 298 -18.37 -32.72 3.90
CA LEU A 298 -17.46 -33.22 2.86
C LEU A 298 -16.59 -34.40 3.33
N GLY A 299 -16.41 -34.56 4.65
CA GLY A 299 -15.46 -35.48 5.26
C GLY A 299 -14.02 -34.93 5.28
N ALA A 300 -13.25 -35.30 6.32
CA ALA A 300 -11.93 -34.73 6.63
C ALA A 300 -10.90 -34.79 5.47
N ASN A 301 -10.99 -35.80 4.61
CA ASN A 301 -10.06 -35.93 3.48
C ASN A 301 -10.38 -34.96 2.32
N ASN A 302 -11.62 -34.48 2.20
CA ASN A 302 -12.06 -33.67 1.05
C ASN A 302 -12.00 -32.16 1.30
N ILE A 303 -11.98 -31.73 2.57
CA ILE A 303 -11.89 -30.30 2.90
C ILE A 303 -10.55 -29.67 2.46
N THR A 304 -9.49 -30.48 2.35
CA THR A 304 -8.14 -30.00 1.97
C THR A 304 -8.01 -29.60 0.50
N THR A 305 -9.01 -29.92 -0.34
CA THR A 305 -9.00 -29.61 -1.78
C THR A 305 -10.26 -28.86 -2.23
N TYR A 306 -11.08 -28.38 -1.30
CA TYR A 306 -12.32 -27.66 -1.63
C TYR A 306 -12.12 -26.14 -1.48
N ILE A 307 -12.16 -25.40 -2.59
CA ILE A 307 -11.82 -23.96 -2.62
C ILE A 307 -12.59 -23.12 -1.59
N PRO A 308 -13.91 -23.29 -1.36
CA PRO A 308 -14.61 -22.54 -0.32
C PRO A 308 -14.07 -22.76 1.09
N VAL A 309 -13.59 -23.97 1.43
CA VAL A 309 -12.89 -24.21 2.69
C VAL A 309 -11.57 -23.45 2.73
N LEU A 310 -10.80 -23.48 1.64
CA LEU A 310 -9.51 -22.78 1.57
C LEU A 310 -9.68 -21.25 1.65
N ASN A 311 -10.74 -20.70 1.05
CA ASN A 311 -11.15 -19.30 1.21
C ASN A 311 -11.49 -18.99 2.67
N THR A 312 -12.23 -19.89 3.34
CA THR A 312 -12.60 -19.74 4.76
C THR A 312 -11.36 -19.80 5.65
N MET A 313 -10.41 -20.69 5.35
CA MET A 313 -9.11 -20.75 6.02
C MET A 313 -8.34 -19.46 5.80
N TRP A 314 -8.19 -18.97 4.57
CA TRP A 314 -7.57 -17.66 4.34
C TRP A 314 -8.26 -16.56 5.14
N GLY A 315 -9.60 -16.48 5.07
CA GLY A 315 -10.40 -15.52 5.83
C GLY A 315 -10.11 -15.55 7.33
N LEU A 316 -10.00 -16.74 7.91
CA LEU A 316 -9.64 -16.99 9.30
C LEU A 316 -8.17 -16.67 9.61
N GLY A 317 -7.24 -16.98 8.71
CA GLY A 317 -5.83 -16.59 8.84
C GLY A 317 -5.68 -15.07 8.88
N SER A 318 -6.38 -14.38 8.00
CA SER A 318 -6.47 -12.91 7.96
C SER A 318 -7.18 -12.34 9.16
N LEU A 319 -8.17 -13.05 9.71
CA LEU A 319 -8.74 -12.69 11.00
C LEU A 319 -7.71 -12.85 12.12
N PHE A 320 -6.93 -13.94 12.14
CA PHE A 320 -5.91 -14.17 13.15
C PHE A 320 -4.76 -13.19 13.09
N GLU A 321 -4.36 -12.78 11.89
CA GLU A 321 -3.44 -11.67 11.65
C GLU A 321 -4.06 -10.37 12.13
N ARG A 322 -5.32 -10.14 11.75
CA ARG A 322 -6.07 -9.01 12.28
C ARG A 322 -6.13 -9.05 13.77
N GLN A 323 -6.16 -10.24 14.44
CA GLN A 323 -6.07 -10.68 15.86
C GLN A 323 -4.65 -10.73 16.47
N ALA A 324 -3.64 -10.40 15.67
CA ALA A 324 -2.22 -10.69 15.87
C ALA A 324 -1.89 -11.96 16.66
N ASN A 325 -2.73 -12.95 16.45
CA ASN A 325 -2.42 -14.32 16.78
C ASN A 325 -1.64 -14.90 15.60
N PHE A 326 -0.43 -14.38 15.38
CA PHE A 326 0.38 -14.70 14.20
C PHE A 326 0.71 -16.20 14.10
N THR A 327 0.83 -16.89 15.23
CA THR A 327 0.95 -18.35 15.26
C THR A 327 -0.25 -19.04 14.63
N LYS A 328 -1.48 -18.69 15.05
CA LYS A 328 -2.70 -19.25 14.47
C LYS A 328 -2.88 -18.81 13.01
N ALA A 329 -2.54 -17.56 12.69
CA ALA A 329 -2.57 -17.04 11.33
C ALA A 329 -1.68 -17.89 10.40
N ARG A 330 -0.42 -18.10 10.79
CA ARG A 330 0.56 -18.92 10.07
C ARG A 330 0.07 -20.35 9.85
N ILE A 331 -0.41 -21.02 10.90
CA ILE A 331 -0.92 -22.40 10.80
C ILE A 331 -2.06 -22.49 9.78
N ILE A 332 -2.99 -21.54 9.82
CA ILE A 332 -4.16 -21.55 8.94
C ILE A 332 -3.78 -21.16 7.50
N TYR A 333 -2.90 -20.18 7.31
CA TYR A 333 -2.38 -19.80 5.99
C TYR A 333 -1.60 -20.94 5.33
N LEU A 334 -0.77 -21.68 6.08
CA LEU A 334 -0.08 -22.88 5.57
C LEU A 334 -1.06 -23.96 5.10
N LYS A 335 -2.14 -24.20 5.86
CA LYS A 335 -3.19 -25.14 5.46
C LYS A 335 -3.91 -24.69 4.19
N ALA A 336 -4.22 -23.40 4.08
CA ALA A 336 -4.82 -22.83 2.88
C ALA A 336 -3.88 -22.95 1.67
N LEU A 337 -2.60 -22.59 1.82
CA LEU A 337 -1.57 -22.65 0.78
C LEU A 337 -1.41 -24.09 0.25
N THR A 338 -1.20 -25.06 1.15
CA THR A 338 -1.06 -26.47 0.79
C THR A 338 -2.27 -26.97 -0.01
N GLY A 339 -3.47 -26.52 0.36
CA GLY A 339 -4.69 -26.85 -0.37
C GLY A 339 -4.76 -26.19 -1.75
N TYR A 340 -4.42 -24.91 -1.86
CA TYR A 340 -4.41 -24.19 -3.14
C TYR A 340 -3.38 -24.79 -4.11
N GLU A 341 -2.17 -25.10 -3.65
CA GLU A 341 -1.14 -25.72 -4.48
C GLU A 341 -1.61 -27.04 -5.10
N LYS A 342 -2.36 -27.85 -4.35
CA LYS A 342 -2.96 -29.10 -4.84
C LYS A 342 -4.05 -28.88 -5.88
N VAL A 343 -4.84 -27.81 -5.76
CA VAL A 343 -6.04 -27.58 -6.59
C VAL A 343 -5.71 -26.78 -7.85
N VAL A 344 -4.97 -25.69 -7.71
CA VAL A 344 -4.69 -24.72 -8.78
C VAL A 344 -3.23 -24.70 -9.24
N GLY A 345 -2.35 -25.42 -8.54
CA GLY A 345 -0.91 -25.47 -8.83
C GLY A 345 -0.10 -24.43 -8.03
N PRO A 346 1.23 -24.63 -7.92
CA PRO A 346 2.11 -23.78 -7.11
C PRO A 346 2.32 -22.37 -7.67
N ASP A 347 2.15 -22.18 -8.98
CA ASP A 347 2.38 -20.90 -9.67
C ASP A 347 1.14 -19.98 -9.69
N HIS A 348 0.03 -20.42 -9.09
CA HIS A 348 -1.19 -19.63 -9.07
C HIS A 348 -1.02 -18.37 -8.19
N PRO A 349 -1.53 -17.19 -8.60
CA PRO A 349 -1.37 -15.93 -7.85
C PRO A 349 -1.77 -16.03 -6.37
N ARG A 350 -2.84 -16.77 -6.06
CA ARG A 350 -3.25 -17.03 -4.66
C ARG A 350 -2.19 -17.75 -3.82
N CYS A 351 -1.46 -18.70 -4.41
CA CYS A 351 -0.36 -19.39 -3.74
C CYS A 351 0.80 -18.44 -3.50
N GLN A 352 1.14 -17.62 -4.50
CA GLN A 352 2.15 -16.58 -4.37
C GLN A 352 1.81 -15.59 -3.24
N SER A 353 0.60 -15.02 -3.23
CA SER A 353 0.18 -14.09 -2.18
C SER A 353 0.22 -14.70 -0.77
N LEU A 354 -0.15 -15.98 -0.62
CA LEU A 354 -0.05 -16.66 0.68
C LEU A 354 1.40 -16.90 1.11
N ARG A 355 2.32 -17.18 0.18
CA ARG A 355 3.75 -17.28 0.50
C ARG A 355 4.33 -15.94 0.94
N GLU A 356 3.98 -14.86 0.26
CA GLU A 356 4.38 -13.49 0.64
C GLU A 356 3.88 -13.14 2.06
N ILE A 357 2.61 -13.45 2.36
CA ILE A 357 2.04 -13.25 3.71
C ILE A 357 2.79 -14.10 4.76
N LEU A 358 3.06 -15.37 4.47
CA LEU A 358 3.77 -16.26 5.40
C LEU A 358 5.21 -15.80 5.66
N GLN A 359 5.90 -15.31 4.63
CA GLN A 359 7.24 -14.74 4.75
C GLN A 359 7.23 -13.51 5.67
N ALA A 360 6.26 -12.60 5.49
CA ALA A 360 6.12 -11.43 6.36
C ALA A 360 5.92 -11.78 7.84
N LEU A 361 5.20 -12.88 8.15
CA LEU A 361 4.91 -13.31 9.52
C LEU A 361 6.12 -13.87 10.30
N ASP A 362 7.16 -14.34 9.59
CA ASP A 362 8.34 -14.99 10.19
C ASP A 362 9.57 -14.04 10.28
N THR A 363 9.47 -12.80 9.77
CA THR A 363 10.59 -11.82 9.76
C THR A 363 10.81 -11.13 11.12
N ALA A 364 12.09 -10.99 11.48
CA ALA A 364 12.56 -10.10 12.54
C ALA A 364 13.42 -9.00 11.91
N TYR A 365 13.46 -7.83 12.54
CA TYR A 365 14.21 -6.68 12.05
C TYR A 365 15.14 -6.13 13.12
N TRP A 366 16.36 -5.74 12.71
CA TRP A 366 17.22 -4.89 13.51
C TRP A 366 17.62 -3.65 12.72
N ARG A 367 17.23 -2.47 13.20
CA ARG A 367 17.64 -1.18 12.65
C ARG A 367 18.72 -0.53 13.50
N GLY A 368 19.87 -0.25 12.89
CA GLY A 368 21.01 0.40 13.53
C GLY A 368 21.21 1.83 13.02
N THR A 369 21.05 2.82 13.90
CA THR A 369 21.42 4.22 13.66
C THR A 369 22.77 4.51 14.33
N LEU A 370 23.84 4.11 13.66
CA LEU A 370 25.25 4.33 14.05
C LEU A 370 25.76 3.59 15.29
N ALA A 371 24.91 3.12 16.20
CA ALA A 371 25.34 2.59 17.51
C ALA A 371 26.43 1.51 17.43
N LEU A 372 26.26 0.53 16.54
CA LEU A 372 27.20 -0.58 16.35
C LEU A 372 27.82 -0.59 14.95
N THR A 373 27.01 -0.24 13.95
CA THR A 373 27.35 -0.25 12.53
C THR A 373 28.13 0.97 12.08
N TYR A 374 28.04 2.09 12.82
CA TYR A 374 28.51 3.42 12.40
C TYR A 374 28.01 3.85 11.01
N HIS A 375 26.92 3.25 10.55
CA HIS A 375 26.22 3.56 9.32
C HIS A 375 24.72 3.34 9.53
N LEU A 376 23.86 3.92 8.71
CA LEU A 376 22.42 3.61 8.76
C LEU A 376 22.21 2.28 8.04
N ARG A 377 21.74 1.26 8.78
CA ARG A 377 21.55 -0.11 8.29
C ARG A 377 20.28 -0.70 8.87
N THR A 378 19.59 -1.51 8.09
CA THR A 378 18.50 -2.37 8.58
C THR A 378 18.78 -3.81 8.17
N PHE A 379 18.82 -4.70 9.15
CA PHE A 379 18.95 -6.13 8.97
C PHE A 379 17.56 -6.76 9.04
N GLU A 380 17.30 -7.65 8.11
CA GLU A 380 16.13 -8.53 8.07
C GLU A 380 16.63 -9.97 8.20
N ASP A 381 15.79 -10.87 8.71
CA ASP A 381 16.11 -12.28 9.00
C ASP A 381 16.91 -12.51 10.30
N ARG A 382 16.54 -13.59 11.00
CA ARG A 382 17.09 -13.93 12.32
C ARG A 382 18.58 -14.22 12.26
N ASP A 383 19.05 -14.94 11.25
CA ASP A 383 20.42 -15.43 11.18
C ASP A 383 21.37 -14.30 10.80
N ALA A 384 20.93 -13.43 9.87
CA ALA A 384 21.65 -12.21 9.53
C ALA A 384 21.75 -11.27 10.74
N ILE A 385 20.65 -11.03 11.46
CA ILE A 385 20.62 -10.20 12.67
C ILE A 385 21.57 -10.76 13.74
N THR A 386 21.48 -12.07 14.00
CA THR A 386 22.27 -12.72 15.07
C THR A 386 23.76 -12.69 14.73
N SER A 387 24.13 -13.00 13.49
CA SER A 387 25.51 -12.95 13.01
C SER A 387 26.09 -11.54 13.15
N ALA A 388 25.36 -10.53 12.67
CA ALA A 388 25.79 -9.14 12.72
C ALA A 388 25.89 -8.63 14.18
N LEU A 389 24.90 -8.93 15.03
CA LEU A 389 24.91 -8.52 16.45
C LEU A 389 26.07 -9.13 17.21
N LEU A 390 26.35 -10.43 17.05
CA LEU A 390 27.44 -11.09 17.76
C LEU A 390 28.81 -10.54 17.33
N GLU A 391 29.01 -10.38 16.02
CA GLU A 391 30.23 -9.79 15.47
C GLU A 391 30.44 -8.36 15.99
N LEU A 392 29.41 -7.52 15.87
CA LEU A 392 29.51 -6.11 16.22
C LEU A 392 29.54 -5.89 17.74
N ALA A 393 28.81 -6.67 18.54
CA ALA A 393 28.87 -6.57 19.98
C ALA A 393 30.28 -6.89 20.51
N ALA A 394 30.94 -7.90 19.94
CA ALA A 394 32.33 -8.20 20.25
C ALA A 394 33.27 -7.09 19.76
N LYS A 395 33.13 -6.66 18.50
CA LYS A 395 33.98 -5.62 17.89
C LYS A 395 33.88 -4.26 18.59
N ARG A 396 32.72 -3.94 19.17
CA ARG A 396 32.48 -2.67 19.90
C ARG A 396 32.62 -2.81 21.41
N GLU A 397 32.83 -4.02 21.90
CA GLU A 397 32.88 -4.34 23.32
C GLU A 397 31.64 -3.79 24.07
N VAL A 398 30.46 -4.23 23.65
CA VAL A 398 29.19 -3.81 24.26
C VAL A 398 29.15 -4.19 25.73
N CYS A 399 28.79 -3.24 26.59
CA CYS A 399 28.65 -3.46 28.03
C CYS A 399 27.48 -2.66 28.60
N SER A 400 27.18 -2.89 29.88
CA SER A 400 26.21 -2.10 30.67
C SER A 400 24.80 -2.02 30.05
N ILE A 401 24.31 -3.13 29.46
CA ILE A 401 22.94 -3.17 28.93
C ILE A 401 21.94 -3.08 30.10
N GLN A 402 21.09 -2.05 30.09
CA GLN A 402 20.11 -1.80 31.15
C GLN A 402 18.77 -1.41 30.55
N MET A 403 17.71 -2.11 30.94
CA MET A 403 16.33 -1.72 30.60
C MET A 403 15.95 -0.46 31.36
N LEU A 404 15.24 0.47 30.71
CA LEU A 404 14.70 1.65 31.39
C LEU A 404 13.43 1.25 32.13
N SER A 405 13.44 1.34 33.46
CA SER A 405 12.39 0.81 34.35
C SER A 405 10.97 1.27 34.03
N ASP A 406 10.79 2.51 33.59
CA ASP A 406 9.47 3.11 33.28
C ASP A 406 9.11 3.09 31.80
N SER A 407 9.91 2.40 30.96
CA SER A 407 9.70 2.31 29.52
C SER A 407 8.85 1.14 29.00
N PRO A 408 8.69 0.00 29.71
CA PRO A 408 7.86 -1.08 29.20
C PRO A 408 6.42 -0.63 29.01
N ALA A 409 5.92 -0.74 27.78
CA ALA A 409 4.56 -0.42 27.40
C ALA A 409 3.92 -1.60 26.70
N PHE A 410 2.71 -1.96 27.12
CA PHE A 410 1.87 -2.90 26.40
C PHE A 410 1.04 -2.12 25.38
N ILE A 411 1.30 -2.34 24.09
CA ILE A 411 0.66 -1.60 23.01
C ILE A 411 -0.40 -2.46 22.35
N CYS A 412 -1.55 -1.83 22.10
CA CYS A 412 -2.73 -2.41 21.46
C CYS A 412 -3.06 -1.57 20.21
N ALA A 413 -2.45 -1.88 19.06
CA ALA A 413 -2.70 -1.13 17.82
C ALA A 413 -3.97 -1.57 17.06
N GLY A 414 -4.66 -2.56 17.59
CA GLY A 414 -5.94 -3.07 17.16
C GLY A 414 -6.46 -4.04 18.21
N PRO A 415 -7.63 -4.67 18.04
CA PRO A 415 -8.22 -5.57 19.05
C PRO A 415 -7.41 -6.86 19.35
N THR A 416 -6.13 -6.89 19.00
CA THR A 416 -5.54 -7.95 18.22
C THR A 416 -4.02 -7.87 18.09
N LEU A 417 -3.51 -6.78 17.50
CA LEU A 417 -2.08 -6.47 17.42
C LEU A 417 -1.61 -5.93 18.75
N LEU A 418 -1.05 -6.86 19.52
CA LEU A 418 -0.58 -6.69 20.88
C LEU A 418 0.92 -6.98 20.92
N TRP A 419 1.67 -6.05 21.49
CA TRP A 419 3.10 -6.25 21.75
C TRP A 419 3.49 -5.58 23.04
N ILE A 420 4.66 -5.96 23.54
CA ILE A 420 5.36 -5.19 24.56
C ILE A 420 6.51 -4.48 23.85
N GLU A 421 6.64 -3.19 24.07
CA GLU A 421 7.84 -2.46 23.70
C GLU A 421 8.52 -1.93 24.94
N SER A 422 9.84 -1.82 24.90
CA SER A 422 10.61 -1.26 26.01
C SER A 422 11.93 -0.68 25.49
N MET A 423 12.40 0.35 26.19
CA MET A 423 13.62 1.06 25.88
C MET A 423 14.76 0.54 26.77
N PHE A 424 15.97 0.57 26.25
CA PHE A 424 17.17 0.19 27.00
C PHE A 424 18.33 1.11 26.64
N THR A 425 19.34 1.12 27.51
CA THR A 425 20.61 1.80 27.31
C THR A 425 21.74 0.78 27.30
N PHE A 426 22.84 1.11 26.64
CA PHE A 426 24.07 0.31 26.68
C PHE A 426 25.27 1.20 26.33
N ASN A 427 26.47 0.72 26.62
CA ASN A 427 27.71 1.39 26.27
C ASN A 427 28.54 0.53 25.31
N THR A 428 29.41 1.18 24.55
CA THR A 428 30.51 0.53 23.81
C THR A 428 31.84 1.03 24.37
N ARG A 429 32.90 0.21 24.29
CA ARG A 429 34.26 0.65 24.65
C ARG A 429 35.11 1.03 23.45
N SER A 430 34.76 0.56 22.26
CA SER A 430 35.51 0.82 21.04
C SER A 430 34.62 1.33 19.89
N PRO A 431 34.51 2.66 19.72
CA PRO A 431 34.93 3.73 20.64
C PRO A 431 34.04 3.78 21.90
N ARG A 432 34.49 4.55 22.89
CA ARG A 432 33.71 4.83 24.10
C ARG A 432 32.48 5.66 23.77
N ALA A 433 31.31 5.07 23.93
CA ALA A 433 30.07 5.73 23.61
C ALA A 433 28.89 5.26 24.44
N SER A 434 27.92 6.14 24.56
CA SER A 434 26.63 5.88 25.17
C SER A 434 25.57 5.72 24.08
N CYS A 435 24.83 4.62 24.17
CA CYS A 435 23.84 4.20 23.18
C CYS A 435 22.48 3.92 23.83
N GLN A 436 21.44 3.98 23.02
CA GLN A 436 20.08 3.62 23.38
C GLN A 436 19.52 2.61 22.39
N GLY A 437 18.49 1.91 22.80
CA GLY A 437 17.74 1.05 21.91
C GLY A 437 16.30 0.86 22.36
N LYS A 438 15.51 0.33 21.43
CA LYS A 438 14.12 -0.09 21.63
C LYS A 438 13.98 -1.54 21.21
N VAL A 439 13.31 -2.33 22.03
CA VAL A 439 12.93 -3.71 21.69
C VAL A 439 11.42 -3.81 21.65
N VAL A 440 10.90 -4.44 20.60
CA VAL A 440 9.48 -4.79 20.45
C VAL A 440 9.38 -6.30 20.43
N ILE A 441 8.63 -6.85 21.38
CA ILE A 441 8.45 -8.31 21.53
C ILE A 441 6.99 -8.71 21.31
N LEU A 442 6.81 -9.84 20.61
CA LEU A 442 5.52 -10.45 20.34
C LEU A 442 5.36 -11.74 21.15
N PRO A 443 4.14 -12.04 21.65
CA PRO A 443 3.85 -13.32 22.26
C PRO A 443 3.81 -14.42 21.20
N GLU A 444 4.47 -15.54 21.48
CA GLU A 444 4.47 -16.75 20.67
C GLU A 444 4.02 -17.93 21.53
N TYR A 445 2.92 -18.57 21.16
CA TYR A 445 2.46 -19.78 21.84
C TYR A 445 3.00 -21.01 21.11
N SER A 446 3.72 -21.87 21.83
CA SER A 446 4.13 -23.17 21.29
C SER A 446 2.95 -24.14 21.15
N ASP A 447 3.14 -25.24 20.42
CA ASP A 447 2.16 -26.34 20.28
C ASP A 447 1.69 -26.94 21.62
N LYS A 448 2.42 -26.66 22.71
CA LYS A 448 2.11 -27.06 24.09
C LYS A 448 1.46 -25.95 24.93
N ASN A 449 0.97 -24.88 24.32
CA ASN A 449 0.43 -23.68 24.99
C ASN A 449 1.41 -22.94 25.93
N VAL A 450 2.72 -23.20 25.83
CA VAL A 450 3.71 -22.42 26.57
C VAL A 450 3.93 -21.08 25.84
N LEU A 451 3.72 -19.98 26.56
CA LEU A 451 3.99 -18.62 26.09
C LEU A 451 5.51 -18.37 26.05
N LYS A 452 6.02 -18.02 24.89
CA LYS A 452 7.35 -17.49 24.63
C LYS A 452 7.24 -16.07 24.10
N TRP A 453 8.32 -15.32 24.17
CA TRP A 453 8.39 -13.97 23.61
C TRP A 453 9.47 -13.95 22.54
N LYS A 454 9.14 -13.44 21.36
CA LYS A 454 10.10 -13.24 20.27
C LYS A 454 10.35 -11.75 20.05
N ILE A 455 11.59 -11.37 19.80
CA ILE A 455 11.91 -10.02 19.34
C ILE A 455 11.42 -9.91 17.90
N TRP A 456 10.50 -8.97 17.67
CA TRP A 456 10.01 -8.64 16.34
C TRP A 456 10.83 -7.53 15.72
N THR A 457 11.07 -6.45 16.48
CA THR A 457 11.99 -5.40 16.07
C THR A 457 12.95 -5.04 17.19
N LEU A 458 14.20 -4.79 16.79
CA LEU A 458 15.24 -4.20 17.60
C LEU A 458 15.68 -2.91 16.92
N ALA A 459 15.79 -1.83 17.66
CA ALA A 459 16.38 -0.59 17.17
C ALA A 459 17.49 -0.17 18.10
N THR A 460 18.64 0.27 17.56
CA THR A 460 19.76 0.81 18.36
C THR A 460 20.28 2.10 17.74
N TRP A 461 20.57 3.11 18.56
CA TRP A 461 21.14 4.37 18.09
C TRP A 461 22.21 4.93 19.03
N LEU A 462 23.18 5.62 18.41
CA LEU A 462 24.24 6.32 19.12
C LEU A 462 23.69 7.61 19.74
N VAL A 463 23.92 7.83 21.04
CA VAL A 463 23.51 9.07 21.72
C VAL A 463 24.64 10.10 21.68
N HIS A 464 25.85 9.69 22.06
CA HIS A 464 27.07 10.51 21.99
C HIS A 464 28.31 9.63 22.16
N PHE A 465 29.48 10.16 21.76
CA PHE A 465 30.77 9.63 22.21
C PHE A 465 31.07 10.19 23.59
N ASP A 466 31.52 9.33 24.52
CA ASP A 466 31.69 9.73 25.93
C ASP A 466 32.71 10.85 26.10
N ASP A 467 33.75 10.87 25.26
CA ASP A 467 34.81 11.89 25.28
C ASP A 467 34.36 13.21 24.60
N PHE A 468 33.25 13.18 23.86
CA PHE A 468 32.74 14.31 23.08
C PHE A 468 31.21 14.43 23.20
N PRO A 469 30.65 14.64 24.41
CA PRO A 469 29.23 14.86 24.58
C PRO A 469 28.79 16.22 24.01
N GLU A 470 27.50 16.34 23.68
CA GLU A 470 26.90 17.64 23.37
C GLU A 470 26.91 18.53 24.62
N ASP A 471 27.40 19.76 24.47
CA ASP A 471 27.37 20.79 25.51
C ASP A 471 26.49 21.96 25.06
N ASP A 472 25.25 21.98 25.53
CA ASP A 472 24.25 22.99 25.21
C ASP A 472 24.65 24.39 25.70
N SER A 473 25.56 24.51 26.68
CA SER A 473 26.02 25.80 27.18
C SER A 473 26.74 26.61 26.09
N ARG A 474 27.34 25.93 25.11
CA ARG A 474 28.02 26.55 23.96
C ARG A 474 27.08 27.36 23.08
N LEU A 475 25.80 26.99 23.00
CA LEU A 475 24.81 27.71 22.21
C LEU A 475 24.55 29.14 22.74
N LYS A 476 24.84 29.38 24.02
CA LYS A 476 24.73 30.70 24.66
C LYS A 476 25.94 31.61 24.36
N LEU A 477 27.03 31.05 23.82
CA LEU A 477 28.24 31.80 23.52
C LEU A 477 28.13 32.46 22.12
N PRO A 478 28.58 33.72 21.96
CA PRO A 478 28.68 34.35 20.65
C PRO A 478 29.54 33.52 19.70
N SER A 479 29.13 33.43 18.44
CA SER A 479 29.95 32.79 17.42
C SER A 479 30.91 33.81 16.79
N ASN A 480 32.14 33.38 16.51
CA ASN A 480 33.12 34.25 15.86
C ASN A 480 32.80 34.38 14.37
N PRO A 481 32.55 35.60 13.85
CA PRO A 481 32.25 35.78 12.44
C PRO A 481 33.49 35.44 11.58
N PRO A 482 33.30 34.82 10.40
CA PRO A 482 34.40 34.52 9.48
C PRO A 482 34.94 35.82 8.85
N ARG A 483 35.99 36.41 9.45
CA ARG A 483 36.59 37.69 9.04
C ARG A 483 37.97 37.52 8.38
N GLY A 484 38.36 38.50 7.55
CA GLY A 484 39.76 38.95 7.44
C GLY A 484 40.66 38.38 6.34
N SER A 485 40.20 37.47 5.48
CA SER A 485 41.02 36.91 4.39
C SER A 485 40.16 36.51 3.18
N ASP A 486 40.77 36.54 1.99
CA ASP A 486 40.16 35.98 0.77
C ASP A 486 39.91 34.47 0.90
N ILE A 487 40.62 33.80 1.82
CA ILE A 487 40.49 32.37 2.11
C ILE A 487 39.95 32.18 3.53
N LEU A 488 38.75 31.64 3.67
CA LEU A 488 38.12 31.24 4.92
C LEU A 488 38.39 29.75 5.17
N ARG A 489 38.83 29.40 6.38
CA ARG A 489 39.05 28.00 6.78
C ARG A 489 38.05 27.59 7.84
N THR A 490 37.48 26.41 7.70
CA THR A 490 36.55 25.85 8.67
C THR A 490 36.61 24.33 8.69
N GLU A 491 36.08 23.67 9.72
CA GLU A 491 35.99 22.21 9.69
C GLU A 491 34.83 21.77 8.80
N VAL A 492 33.68 22.45 8.88
CA VAL A 492 32.46 22.08 8.17
C VAL A 492 31.89 23.25 7.39
N LEU A 493 31.74 23.10 6.08
CA LEU A 493 30.96 24.02 5.25
C LEU A 493 29.57 23.42 5.01
N ILE A 494 28.53 24.18 5.34
CA ILE A 494 27.13 23.82 5.08
C ILE A 494 26.57 24.73 3.99
N ILE A 495 26.07 24.16 2.90
CA ILE A 495 25.37 24.88 1.84
C ILE A 495 23.86 24.81 2.12
N GLY A 496 23.28 25.95 2.50
CA GLY A 496 21.89 26.11 2.91
C GLY A 496 21.76 26.45 4.40
N ALA A 497 21.16 27.61 4.70
CA ALA A 497 20.82 28.10 6.04
C ALA A 497 19.29 28.04 6.31
N GLY A 498 18.62 27.05 5.72
CA GLY A 498 17.25 26.67 6.10
C GLY A 498 17.21 25.83 7.39
N ASN A 499 16.05 25.23 7.70
CA ASN A 499 15.87 24.41 8.91
C ASN A 499 16.97 23.36 9.12
N SER A 500 17.22 22.52 8.11
CA SER A 500 18.20 21.43 8.17
C SER A 500 19.61 21.92 8.47
N GLY A 501 20.06 22.96 7.78
CA GLY A 501 21.41 23.52 7.92
C GLY A 501 21.62 24.19 9.27
N LEU A 502 20.67 25.02 9.72
CA LEU A 502 20.77 25.70 11.01
C LEU A 502 20.70 24.72 12.19
N ILE A 503 19.82 23.72 12.12
CA ILE A 503 19.74 22.69 13.17
C ILE A 503 21.03 21.87 13.22
N LEU A 504 21.62 21.52 12.07
CA LEU A 504 22.93 20.86 12.03
C LEU A 504 24.03 21.77 12.59
N ALA A 505 24.05 23.05 12.26
CA ALA A 505 25.02 24.01 12.80
C ALA A 505 24.95 24.12 14.33
N ALA A 506 23.74 24.12 14.90
CA ALA A 506 23.56 24.06 16.35
C ALA A 506 24.19 22.79 16.95
N ARG A 507 23.94 21.62 16.34
CA ARG A 507 24.54 20.33 16.76
C ARG A 507 26.07 20.33 16.66
N LEU A 508 26.63 20.93 15.61
CA LEU A 508 28.08 21.06 15.47
C LEU A 508 28.66 22.01 16.54
N LYS A 509 27.94 23.10 16.87
CA LYS A 509 28.33 24.04 17.91
C LYS A 509 28.35 23.38 19.30
N THR A 510 27.36 22.56 19.64
CA THR A 510 27.36 21.82 20.91
C THR A 510 28.51 20.82 21.01
N LEU A 511 29.00 20.29 19.87
CA LEU A 511 30.15 19.39 19.78
C LEU A 511 31.51 20.11 19.63
N ALA A 512 31.53 21.44 19.77
CA ALA A 512 32.70 22.30 19.60
C ALA A 512 33.38 22.21 18.22
N ASN A 513 32.60 21.91 17.17
CA ASN A 513 33.10 21.94 15.81
C ASN A 513 33.02 23.33 15.18
N ASP A 514 34.01 23.65 14.36
CA ASP A 514 34.00 24.87 13.59
C ASP A 514 33.15 24.72 12.32
N TYR A 515 32.35 25.74 11.98
CA TYR A 515 31.48 25.67 10.82
C TYR A 515 31.24 27.04 10.19
N ILE A 516 30.92 27.03 8.90
CA ILE A 516 30.40 28.17 8.13
C ILE A 516 29.16 27.69 7.36
N LEU A 517 28.13 28.53 7.32
CA LEU A 517 26.97 28.31 6.44
C LEU A 517 27.02 29.32 5.30
N ILE A 518 26.60 28.91 4.11
CA ILE A 518 26.28 29.81 3.00
C ILE A 518 24.82 29.63 2.61
N ASP A 519 24.14 30.72 2.24
CA ASP A 519 22.79 30.65 1.69
C ASP A 519 22.63 31.67 0.56
N LYS A 520 21.88 31.29 -0.47
CA LYS A 520 21.59 32.15 -1.62
C LYS A 520 20.60 33.26 -1.28
N ASN A 521 19.79 33.08 -0.24
CA ASN A 521 18.76 34.04 0.13
C ASN A 521 19.35 35.20 0.92
N ARG A 522 18.61 36.31 0.90
CA ARG A 522 18.99 37.55 1.57
C ARG A 522 18.88 37.48 3.08
N ASN A 523 17.90 36.77 3.61
CA ASN A 523 17.72 36.58 5.04
C ASN A 523 17.50 35.10 5.38
N ILE A 524 17.89 34.73 6.61
CA ILE A 524 17.49 33.47 7.20
C ILE A 524 15.96 33.37 7.22
N GLY A 525 15.42 32.20 6.87
CA GLY A 525 13.98 31.94 6.82
C GLY A 525 13.30 32.32 5.49
N ASP A 526 13.99 33.00 4.58
CA ASP A 526 13.42 33.41 3.28
C ASP A 526 13.05 32.23 2.37
N ASN A 527 13.64 31.05 2.61
CA ASN A 527 13.21 29.80 1.98
C ASN A 527 11.72 29.45 2.26
N TRP A 528 11.13 30.04 3.30
CA TRP A 528 9.70 30.01 3.59
C TRP A 528 9.00 31.33 3.31
N ALA A 529 9.58 32.47 3.75
CA ALA A 529 8.93 33.77 3.63
C ALA A 529 8.63 34.18 2.18
N LEU A 530 9.43 33.68 1.22
CA LEU A 530 9.27 33.96 -0.21
C LEU A 530 8.34 32.98 -0.94
N ARG A 531 7.70 32.02 -0.23
CA ARG A 531 6.66 31.15 -0.83
C ARG A 531 5.38 31.94 -1.10
N TYR A 532 4.29 31.32 -1.52
CA TYR A 532 2.99 32.00 -1.68
C TYR A 532 2.33 32.35 -0.33
N ASP A 533 1.54 33.43 -0.27
CA ASP A 533 1.07 34.09 0.96
C ASP A 533 0.23 33.19 1.86
N ASN A 534 -0.63 32.36 1.26
CA ASN A 534 -1.51 31.49 2.03
C ASN A 534 -0.88 30.14 2.41
N LEU A 535 0.42 29.93 2.14
CA LEU A 535 1.11 28.70 2.52
C LEU A 535 0.97 28.45 4.01
N ARG A 536 0.49 27.25 4.32
CA ARG A 536 0.40 26.69 5.66
C ARG A 536 1.02 25.30 5.68
N PHE A 537 1.49 24.90 6.84
CA PHE A 537 2.06 23.57 7.02
C PHE A 537 0.94 22.54 7.18
N HIS A 538 0.97 21.52 6.34
CA HIS A 538 0.05 20.38 6.36
C HIS A 538 0.38 19.34 7.45
N VAL A 539 0.91 19.81 8.59
CA VAL A 539 1.33 19.01 9.74
C VAL A 539 1.08 19.80 11.04
N PRO A 540 0.89 19.14 12.20
CA PRO A 540 0.73 19.84 13.48
C PRO A 540 1.94 20.73 13.81
N LYS A 541 1.71 21.85 14.51
CA LYS A 541 2.80 22.77 14.91
C LYS A 541 3.91 22.09 15.72
N SER A 542 3.53 21.20 16.62
CA SER A 542 4.45 20.42 17.46
C SER A 542 5.42 19.56 16.63
N PHE A 543 5.00 19.12 15.43
CA PHE A 543 5.86 18.34 14.54
C PHE A 543 7.05 19.14 14.00
N VAL A 544 6.95 20.47 13.92
CA VAL A 544 7.98 21.33 13.34
C VAL A 544 8.80 22.11 14.38
N GLU A 545 8.71 21.73 15.66
CA GLU A 545 9.56 22.29 16.70
C GLU A 545 11.05 22.11 16.40
N THR A 546 11.87 23.06 16.86
CA THR A 546 13.33 22.98 16.76
C THR A 546 13.93 22.38 18.03
N PRO A 547 15.12 21.76 17.99
CA PRO A 547 15.78 21.32 19.22
C PRO A 547 16.26 22.51 20.07
N TYR A 548 16.68 22.28 21.31
CA TYR A 548 17.31 23.26 22.24
C TYR A 548 16.45 24.44 22.75
N ILE A 549 15.52 24.98 21.97
CA ILE A 549 14.64 26.07 22.40
C ILE A 549 13.33 25.47 22.92
N ARG A 550 13.19 25.39 24.26
CA ARG A 550 12.03 24.77 24.94
C ARG A 550 11.22 25.71 25.87
N GLU A 551 11.70 26.93 26.19
CA GLU A 551 11.07 27.84 27.18
C GLU A 551 10.77 29.26 26.66
N PHE A 552 9.77 29.92 27.26
CA PHE A 552 9.37 31.33 27.04
C PHE A 552 10.17 32.32 27.90
N VAL A 553 10.52 33.50 27.34
CA VAL A 553 11.15 34.66 28.03
C VAL A 553 10.15 35.83 28.15
N PRO A 554 10.01 36.51 29.31
CA PRO A 554 8.79 37.23 29.75
C PRO A 554 8.26 38.46 29.00
N SER A 555 8.87 38.95 27.91
CA SER A 555 8.49 40.27 27.35
C SER A 555 7.53 40.25 26.16
N THR A 556 7.24 39.09 25.56
CA THR A 556 6.38 38.99 24.36
C THR A 556 5.42 37.79 24.42
N ARG A 557 4.33 37.90 25.19
CA ARG A 557 3.16 36.97 25.30
C ARG A 557 3.33 35.55 24.69
N CYS A 558 3.70 34.60 25.57
CA CYS A 558 3.31 33.16 25.70
C CYS A 558 4.40 32.06 25.51
N TRP A 559 4.54 31.11 26.49
CA TRP A 559 3.95 29.74 26.55
C TRP A 559 4.32 28.91 27.83
N ARG A 560 3.49 28.99 28.89
CA ARG A 560 3.05 27.92 29.83
C ARG A 560 2.17 28.50 30.96
N ASN A 561 1.15 27.75 31.40
CA ASN A 561 0.43 27.97 32.65
C ASN A 561 1.13 27.26 33.83
N THR A 562 0.89 27.75 35.04
CA THR A 562 1.49 27.30 36.32
C THR A 562 1.09 25.89 36.78
N ASP A 563 0.23 25.17 36.05
CA ASP A 563 -0.29 23.85 36.44
C ASP A 563 0.42 22.66 35.76
N GLY A 564 1.51 22.92 35.02
CA GLY A 564 2.30 21.87 34.37
C GLY A 564 1.71 21.35 33.06
N ARG A 565 0.58 21.90 32.58
CA ARG A 565 0.06 21.63 31.25
C ARG A 565 0.80 22.48 30.20
N MET A 566 1.10 21.89 29.05
CA MET A 566 1.56 22.62 27.88
C MET A 566 0.48 23.62 27.49
N GLN A 567 0.74 24.92 27.64
CA GLN A 567 -0.04 25.93 26.96
C GLN A 567 0.64 26.08 25.59
N GLY A 568 -0.05 25.74 24.52
CA GLY A 568 0.41 25.98 23.14
C GLY A 568 -0.21 27.26 22.58
N TYR A 569 0.40 27.83 21.53
CA TYR A 569 -0.02 28.96 20.65
C TYR A 569 -1.49 29.41 20.81
N PRO A 570 -1.82 30.73 20.89
CA PRO A 570 -3.13 31.16 21.39
C PRO A 570 -4.25 30.46 20.62
N ASP A 571 -5.21 29.90 21.36
CA ASP A 571 -6.26 28.98 20.93
C ASP A 571 -7.25 29.54 19.86
N GLU A 572 -6.93 30.66 19.20
CA GLU A 572 -7.87 31.44 18.38
C GLU A 572 -7.63 31.39 16.87
N ALA A 573 -6.69 30.55 16.38
CA ALA A 573 -6.57 30.25 14.95
C ALA A 573 -6.39 28.73 14.73
N PRO A 574 -6.96 28.12 13.68
CA PRO A 574 -6.84 26.68 13.47
C PRO A 574 -5.35 26.30 13.47
N ASN A 575 -4.98 25.37 14.35
CA ASN A 575 -3.65 24.99 14.85
C ASN A 575 -2.55 24.63 13.80
N LEU A 576 -2.33 25.45 12.77
CA LEU A 576 -1.29 25.28 11.76
C LEU A 576 -0.33 26.48 11.72
N LEU A 577 0.90 26.25 11.28
CA LEU A 577 1.91 27.29 11.08
C LEU A 577 1.83 27.83 9.65
N HIS A 578 1.90 29.15 9.50
CA HIS A 578 2.04 29.82 8.22
C HIS A 578 3.52 29.96 7.84
N ARG A 579 3.78 30.28 6.56
CA ARG A 579 5.15 30.48 6.04
C ARG A 579 5.97 31.48 6.87
N ASN A 580 5.34 32.56 7.34
CA ASN A 580 6.01 33.64 8.06
C ASN A 580 6.35 33.22 9.49
N ASP A 581 5.49 32.42 10.12
CA ASP A 581 5.72 31.89 11.46
C ASP A 581 6.98 31.01 11.47
N LEU A 582 7.13 30.13 10.47
CA LEU A 582 8.31 29.27 10.37
C LEU A 582 9.57 30.05 9.97
N ALA A 583 9.43 31.04 9.07
CA ALA A 583 10.55 31.92 8.74
C ALA A 583 11.08 32.62 9.99
N GLU A 584 10.17 33.17 10.81
CA GLU A 584 10.53 33.86 12.05
C GLU A 584 11.07 32.91 13.11
N GLN A 585 10.48 31.71 13.24
CA GLN A 585 11.01 30.66 14.11
C GLN A 585 12.49 30.38 13.80
N MET A 586 12.86 30.29 12.52
CA MET A 586 14.26 30.02 12.14
C MET A 586 15.19 31.21 12.30
N ARG A 587 14.70 32.45 12.11
CA ARG A 587 15.47 33.66 12.45
C ARG A 587 15.76 33.73 13.94
N ARG A 588 14.73 33.49 14.76
CA ARG A 588 14.86 33.42 16.22
C ARG A 588 15.80 32.29 16.64
N PHE A 589 15.68 31.11 16.03
CA PHE A 589 16.54 29.98 16.32
C PHE A 589 18.02 30.30 16.06
N ALA A 590 18.33 30.93 14.91
CA ALA A 590 19.68 31.37 14.62
C ALA A 590 20.18 32.38 15.67
N LYS A 591 19.35 33.40 15.96
CA LYS A 591 19.67 34.48 16.91
C LYS A 591 19.90 34.01 18.34
N GLU A 592 18.96 33.28 18.91
CA GLU A 592 19.04 32.85 20.31
C GLU A 592 20.18 31.86 20.57
N LEU A 593 20.57 31.09 19.55
CA LEU A 593 21.67 30.14 19.63
C LEU A 593 23.00 30.72 19.09
N ASN A 594 23.02 32.02 18.80
CA ASN A 594 24.16 32.77 18.29
C ASN A 594 24.79 32.09 17.06
N LEU A 595 24.00 31.79 16.03
CA LEU A 595 24.44 31.12 14.81
C LEU A 595 24.59 32.08 13.63
N GLU A 596 23.86 33.21 13.62
CA GLU A 596 23.73 34.09 12.46
C GLU A 596 25.07 34.70 12.00
N ASP A 597 25.99 34.96 12.94
CA ASP A 597 27.31 35.53 12.64
C ASP A 597 28.18 34.61 11.77
N ARG A 598 27.78 33.33 11.62
CA ARG A 598 28.48 32.31 10.83
C ARG A 598 27.78 32.00 9.51
N VAL A 599 26.72 32.74 9.18
CA VAL A 599 25.93 32.57 7.97
C VAL A 599 26.30 33.64 6.96
N LEU A 600 26.84 33.22 5.82
CA LEU A 600 27.09 34.09 4.67
C LEU A 600 25.87 34.07 3.76
N LEU A 601 25.06 35.12 3.85
CA LEU A 601 23.85 35.31 3.04
C LEU A 601 24.20 35.82 1.64
N GLU A 602 23.25 35.73 0.70
CA GLU A 602 23.42 36.13 -0.70
C GLU A 602 24.68 35.52 -1.36
N THR A 603 25.03 34.30 -0.95
CA THR A 603 26.29 33.64 -1.29
C THR A 603 26.04 32.27 -1.88
N MET A 604 26.62 32.01 -3.06
CA MET A 604 26.55 30.73 -3.77
C MET A 604 27.96 30.21 -4.08
N ALA A 605 28.11 28.92 -4.35
CA ALA A 605 29.36 28.36 -4.87
C ALA A 605 29.44 28.56 -6.39
N GLU A 606 30.58 29.05 -6.87
CA GLU A 606 30.90 29.20 -8.31
C GLU A 606 31.72 28.03 -8.84
N SER A 607 32.60 27.47 -8.01
CA SER A 607 33.42 26.31 -8.35
C SER A 607 33.76 25.50 -7.10
N THR A 608 33.84 24.19 -7.23
CA THR A 608 34.15 23.25 -6.14
C THR A 608 35.22 22.26 -6.57
N SER A 609 36.20 22.03 -5.70
CA SER A 609 37.23 21.01 -5.89
C SER A 609 37.50 20.24 -4.60
N TYR A 610 38.02 19.02 -4.74
CA TYR A 610 38.41 18.17 -3.62
C TYR A 610 39.88 17.78 -3.76
N ASP A 611 40.66 18.09 -2.73
CA ASP A 611 42.06 17.70 -2.59
C ASP A 611 42.15 16.36 -1.83
N SER A 612 42.50 15.30 -2.54
CA SER A 612 42.63 13.96 -1.95
C SER A 612 43.81 13.82 -0.99
N SER A 613 44.88 14.62 -1.17
CA SER A 613 46.08 14.55 -0.34
C SER A 613 45.85 15.17 1.02
N ASN A 614 45.17 16.31 1.06
CA ASN A 614 44.83 17.01 2.30
C ASN A 614 43.45 16.63 2.87
N GLN A 615 42.65 15.86 2.11
CA GLN A 615 41.27 15.50 2.44
C GLN A 615 40.38 16.71 2.71
N THR A 616 40.53 17.75 1.90
CA THR A 616 39.81 19.02 2.03
C THR A 616 39.03 19.37 0.77
N TRP A 617 37.92 20.04 0.98
CA TRP A 617 37.11 20.67 -0.06
C TRP A 617 37.48 22.14 -0.16
N SER A 618 37.54 22.67 -1.38
CA SER A 618 37.76 24.10 -1.65
C SER A 618 36.65 24.62 -2.57
N LEU A 619 35.93 25.64 -2.12
CA LEU A 619 34.83 26.26 -2.85
C LEU A 619 35.11 27.74 -3.06
N LYS A 620 35.06 28.20 -4.32
CA LYS A 620 35.04 29.62 -4.64
C LYS A 620 33.60 30.10 -4.57
N LEU A 621 33.37 31.19 -3.85
CA LEU A 621 32.04 31.75 -3.62
C LEU A 621 31.77 32.94 -4.53
N SER A 622 30.49 33.24 -4.78
CA SER A 622 30.03 34.41 -5.54
C SER A 622 30.43 35.75 -4.91
N SER A 623 30.80 35.75 -3.64
CA SER A 623 31.37 36.90 -2.94
C SER A 623 32.84 37.15 -3.29
N GLY A 624 33.47 36.29 -4.11
CA GLY A 624 34.89 36.31 -4.45
C GLY A 624 35.79 35.57 -3.45
N LYS A 625 35.28 35.22 -2.26
CA LYS A 625 36.03 34.48 -1.24
C LYS A 625 36.14 32.99 -1.59
N VAL A 626 37.18 32.34 -1.06
CA VAL A 626 37.36 30.89 -1.12
C VAL A 626 37.15 30.30 0.27
N VAL A 627 36.34 29.26 0.40
CA VAL A 627 36.22 28.48 1.64
C VAL A 627 36.95 27.16 1.47
N VAL A 628 37.83 26.83 2.42
CA VAL A 628 38.48 25.53 2.52
C VAL A 628 37.95 24.82 3.76
N CYS A 629 37.38 23.62 3.60
CA CYS A 629 36.83 22.84 4.69
C CYS A 629 37.21 21.35 4.65
N LYS A 630 37.10 20.67 5.80
CA LYS A 630 37.31 19.21 5.88
C LYS A 630 36.05 18.44 5.45
N HIS A 631 34.88 18.93 5.85
CA HIS A 631 33.58 18.34 5.55
C HIS A 631 32.70 19.32 4.77
N LEU A 632 32.02 18.82 3.73
CA LEU A 632 31.06 19.56 2.92
C LEU A 632 29.66 18.96 3.08
N VAL A 633 28.70 19.76 3.49
CA VAL A 633 27.30 19.34 3.69
C VAL A 633 26.38 20.09 2.74
N LEU A 634 25.60 19.36 1.95
CA LEU A 634 24.48 19.91 1.20
C LEU A 634 23.21 19.86 2.05
N ALA A 635 22.75 21.02 2.49
CA ALA A 635 21.52 21.23 3.26
C ALA A 635 20.50 22.10 2.50
N THR A 636 20.46 21.98 1.18
CA THR A 636 19.67 22.83 0.26
C THR A 636 18.19 22.46 0.16
N GLY A 637 17.74 21.43 0.89
CA GLY A 637 16.38 20.88 0.82
C GLY A 637 16.20 19.87 -0.32
N ILE A 638 15.10 19.12 -0.29
CA ILE A 638 14.68 18.15 -1.32
C ILE A 638 13.35 18.64 -1.91
N LEU A 639 13.16 18.48 -3.22
CA LEU A 639 11.99 19.01 -3.95
C LEU A 639 11.76 20.50 -3.69
N SER A 640 12.80 21.31 -3.87
CA SER A 640 12.74 22.73 -3.49
C SER A 640 13.42 23.67 -4.48
N SER A 641 14.30 23.13 -5.33
CA SER A 641 15.25 23.92 -6.12
C SER A 641 15.06 23.78 -7.63
N ALA A 642 14.25 22.83 -8.12
CA ALA A 642 14.01 22.66 -9.56
C ALA A 642 12.50 22.50 -9.88
N PRO A 643 11.74 23.61 -10.03
CA PRO A 643 10.31 23.57 -10.38
C PRO A 643 10.03 22.71 -11.61
N HIS A 644 8.99 21.89 -11.55
CA HIS A 644 8.56 21.06 -12.67
C HIS A 644 7.42 21.74 -13.40
N VAL A 645 7.64 22.25 -14.61
CA VAL A 645 6.55 22.56 -15.57
C VAL A 645 6.62 21.52 -16.69
N PRO A 646 5.53 20.82 -17.06
CA PRO A 646 5.50 19.92 -18.20
C PRO A 646 5.91 20.64 -19.49
N ALA A 647 6.71 19.98 -20.33
CA ALA A 647 7.04 20.52 -21.65
C ALA A 647 5.89 20.16 -22.61
N ILE A 648 5.06 21.14 -22.93
CA ILE A 648 3.91 21.02 -23.84
C ILE A 648 3.97 22.17 -24.87
N GLU A 649 3.46 21.91 -26.08
CA GLU A 649 3.60 22.83 -27.21
C GLU A 649 2.64 24.03 -27.12
N GLY A 650 2.97 25.12 -27.83
CA GLY A 650 2.08 26.25 -28.06
C GLY A 650 2.08 27.33 -26.99
N LYS A 651 3.01 27.29 -26.01
CA LYS A 651 3.08 28.24 -24.88
C LYS A 651 3.10 29.69 -25.33
N GLU A 652 3.80 29.99 -26.42
CA GLU A 652 3.89 31.30 -27.05
C GLU A 652 2.55 31.87 -27.55
N ASN A 653 1.54 31.02 -27.74
CA ASN A 653 0.22 31.42 -28.22
C ASN A 653 -0.72 31.82 -27.08
N TYR A 654 -0.44 31.44 -25.83
CA TYR A 654 -1.27 31.75 -24.69
C TYR A 654 -1.10 33.21 -24.25
N GLN A 655 -2.22 33.92 -24.10
CA GLN A 655 -2.22 35.37 -23.84
C GLN A 655 -2.43 35.72 -22.36
N GLY A 656 -2.75 34.73 -21.51
CA GLY A 656 -2.99 34.92 -20.08
C GLY A 656 -1.72 34.80 -19.22
N VAL A 657 -1.92 34.84 -17.90
CA VAL A 657 -0.82 34.69 -16.93
C VAL A 657 -0.42 33.22 -16.83
N ASP A 658 0.83 32.87 -17.15
CA ASP A 658 1.36 31.50 -17.03
C ASP A 658 2.48 31.44 -15.99
N ILE A 659 2.21 30.83 -14.83
CA ILE A 659 3.10 30.89 -13.67
C ILE A 659 3.20 29.57 -12.92
N HIS A 660 4.38 29.22 -12.42
CA HIS A 660 4.54 28.13 -11.46
C HIS A 660 4.28 28.61 -10.04
N SER A 661 3.85 27.73 -9.14
CA SER A 661 3.62 28.04 -7.71
C SER A 661 4.83 28.63 -6.95
N VAL A 662 6.03 28.61 -7.54
CA VAL A 662 7.23 29.27 -6.98
C VAL A 662 7.22 30.77 -7.26
N GLY A 663 6.64 31.20 -8.38
CA GLY A 663 6.43 32.61 -8.71
C GLY A 663 5.06 33.14 -8.30
N PHE A 664 4.10 32.26 -7.98
CA PHE A 664 2.80 32.66 -7.47
C PHE A 664 2.95 33.25 -6.06
N GLN A 665 2.42 34.46 -5.86
CA GLN A 665 2.42 35.12 -4.56
C GLN A 665 1.06 35.00 -3.87
N ASN A 666 0.00 35.52 -4.48
CA ASN A 666 -1.38 35.36 -4.04
C ASN A 666 -2.35 35.64 -5.20
N ALA A 667 -3.60 35.23 -5.05
CA ALA A 667 -4.65 35.39 -6.05
C ALA A 667 -5.21 36.82 -6.13
N ALA A 668 -5.08 37.63 -5.07
CA ALA A 668 -5.51 39.03 -5.09
C ALA A 668 -4.71 39.85 -6.10
N LEU A 669 -3.39 39.62 -6.20
CA LEU A 669 -2.53 40.25 -7.21
C LEU A 669 -2.90 39.84 -8.64
N LEU A 670 -3.28 38.57 -8.86
CA LEU A 670 -3.80 38.15 -10.16
C LEU A 670 -5.10 38.89 -10.50
N LYS A 671 -6.00 39.03 -9.54
CA LYS A 671 -7.25 39.78 -9.71
C LYS A 671 -7.02 41.25 -10.03
N GLU A 672 -6.04 41.89 -9.39
CA GLU A 672 -5.61 43.26 -9.70
C GLU A 672 -5.08 43.40 -11.13
N GLN A 673 -4.46 42.35 -11.67
CA GLN A 673 -4.04 42.27 -13.08
C GLN A 673 -5.22 41.99 -14.05
N GLY A 674 -6.45 41.90 -13.55
CA GLY A 674 -7.65 41.68 -14.36
C GLY A 674 -7.98 40.21 -14.62
N VAL A 675 -7.28 39.26 -13.99
CA VAL A 675 -7.60 37.82 -14.06
C VAL A 675 -8.96 37.58 -13.42
N LYS A 676 -9.86 36.88 -14.11
CA LYS A 676 -11.19 36.50 -13.62
C LYS A 676 -11.33 35.00 -13.40
N SER A 677 -10.51 34.21 -14.11
CA SER A 677 -10.53 32.75 -14.08
C SER A 677 -9.12 32.17 -14.00
N ALA A 678 -8.95 31.09 -13.24
CA ALA A 678 -7.67 30.40 -13.07
C ALA A 678 -7.78 28.87 -13.24
N ILE A 679 -6.83 28.29 -13.97
CA ILE A 679 -6.56 26.86 -14.00
C ILE A 679 -5.44 26.55 -13.02
N VAL A 680 -5.69 25.65 -12.08
CA VAL A 680 -4.65 25.13 -11.17
C VAL A 680 -4.28 23.72 -11.59
N VAL A 681 -3.06 23.52 -12.07
CA VAL A 681 -2.58 22.21 -12.53
C VAL A 681 -1.84 21.50 -11.40
N GLY A 682 -2.39 20.40 -10.90
CA GLY A 682 -1.87 19.65 -9.75
C GLY A 682 -2.95 19.39 -8.71
N SER A 683 -2.69 18.47 -7.79
CA SER A 683 -3.71 17.96 -6.85
C SER A 683 -3.14 17.56 -5.49
N ALA A 684 -1.95 18.06 -5.14
CA ALA A 684 -1.29 17.86 -3.84
C ALA A 684 -1.44 19.12 -2.95
N ASN A 685 -0.83 19.14 -1.76
CA ASN A 685 -0.85 20.26 -0.79
C ASN A 685 -0.87 21.67 -1.43
N THR A 686 0.15 22.00 -2.24
CA THR A 686 0.24 23.32 -2.89
C THR A 686 -0.94 23.66 -3.80
N ALA A 687 -1.49 22.67 -4.53
CA ALA A 687 -2.63 22.92 -5.40
C ALA A 687 -3.89 23.27 -4.61
N PHE A 688 -4.10 22.64 -3.46
CA PHE A 688 -5.24 22.93 -2.59
C PHE A 688 -5.12 24.30 -1.94
N ASP A 689 -3.93 24.69 -1.48
CA ASP A 689 -3.70 26.04 -0.98
C ASP A 689 -4.01 27.09 -2.07
N VAL A 690 -3.44 26.93 -3.27
CA VAL A 690 -3.66 27.88 -4.37
C VAL A 690 -5.12 27.93 -4.80
N VAL A 691 -5.81 26.80 -4.87
CA VAL A 691 -7.25 26.76 -5.21
C VAL A 691 -8.09 27.50 -4.19
N GLU A 692 -7.82 27.32 -2.90
CA GLU A 692 -8.51 28.04 -1.84
C GLU A 692 -8.25 29.55 -1.92
N ASP A 693 -7.02 29.97 -2.21
CA ASP A 693 -6.67 31.37 -2.40
C ASP A 693 -7.44 31.99 -3.57
N CYS A 694 -7.43 31.32 -4.72
CA CYS A 694 -8.14 31.76 -5.92
C CYS A 694 -9.65 31.87 -5.68
N TYR A 695 -10.24 30.88 -5.00
CA TYR A 695 -11.65 30.91 -4.63
C TYR A 695 -11.96 32.10 -3.69
N ASN A 696 -11.15 32.31 -2.65
CA ASN A 696 -11.34 33.40 -1.70
C ASN A 696 -11.16 34.79 -2.33
N ALA A 697 -10.28 34.91 -3.34
CA ALA A 697 -10.15 36.12 -4.15
C ALA A 697 -11.34 36.33 -5.11
N GLY A 698 -12.21 35.34 -5.30
CA GLY A 698 -13.37 35.39 -6.19
C GLY A 698 -13.05 35.06 -7.65
N LEU A 699 -11.97 34.31 -7.91
CA LEU A 699 -11.63 33.83 -9.25
C LEU A 699 -12.40 32.55 -9.58
N GLN A 700 -12.93 32.46 -10.80
CA GLN A 700 -13.52 31.21 -11.31
C GLN A 700 -12.40 30.18 -11.50
N THR A 701 -12.32 29.20 -10.59
CA THR A 701 -11.17 28.30 -10.51
C THR A 701 -11.53 26.89 -10.98
N THR A 702 -10.66 26.28 -11.79
CA THR A 702 -10.75 24.85 -12.16
C THR A 702 -9.43 24.13 -11.88
N MET A 703 -9.48 23.04 -11.12
CA MET A 703 -8.33 22.18 -10.85
C MET A 703 -8.19 21.11 -11.94
N ILE A 704 -6.97 20.87 -12.42
CA ILE A 704 -6.63 19.74 -13.28
C ILE A 704 -5.84 18.71 -12.47
N GLN A 705 -6.39 17.49 -12.37
CA GLN A 705 -5.79 16.36 -11.71
C GLN A 705 -5.40 15.29 -12.74
N ARG A 706 -4.10 15.02 -12.87
CA ARG A 706 -3.58 13.95 -13.75
C ARG A 706 -3.87 12.55 -13.22
N SER A 707 -3.58 12.34 -11.95
CA SER A 707 -3.54 11.01 -11.32
C SER A 707 -4.21 11.07 -9.95
N PRO A 708 -4.66 9.92 -9.41
CA PRO A 708 -5.18 9.86 -8.05
C PRO A 708 -4.21 10.48 -7.03
N THR A 709 -4.75 11.26 -6.09
CA THR A 709 -4.01 11.85 -4.97
C THR A 709 -4.23 11.01 -3.72
N TYR A 710 -3.17 10.79 -2.94
CA TYR A 710 -3.32 10.23 -1.59
C TYR A 710 -3.83 11.32 -0.64
N VAL A 711 -5.07 11.23 -0.16
CA VAL A 711 -5.70 12.27 0.68
C VAL A 711 -5.77 11.80 2.13
N ILE A 712 -5.43 12.68 3.07
CA ILE A 712 -5.37 12.37 4.50
C ILE A 712 -6.04 13.50 5.29
N PRO A 713 -7.23 13.31 5.85
CA PRO A 713 -7.81 14.34 6.71
C PRO A 713 -6.95 14.63 7.94
N ILE A 714 -6.72 15.91 8.22
CA ILE A 714 -5.85 16.37 9.32
C ILE A 714 -6.32 15.88 10.69
N THR A 715 -7.63 15.73 10.88
CA THR A 715 -8.23 15.25 12.12
C THR A 715 -7.76 13.84 12.46
N TYR A 716 -7.60 12.97 11.46
CA TYR A 716 -7.06 11.62 11.64
C TYR A 716 -5.55 11.65 11.87
N TRP A 717 -4.85 12.47 11.08
CA TRP A 717 -3.41 12.66 11.21
C TRP A 717 -2.99 13.12 12.61
N ARG A 718 -3.85 13.91 13.28
CA ARG A 718 -3.65 14.36 14.67
C ARG A 718 -4.07 13.31 15.72
N ALA A 719 -5.16 12.57 15.53
CA ALA A 719 -5.63 11.64 16.56
C ALA A 719 -4.73 10.40 16.73
N GLU A 720 -4.31 9.80 15.61
CA GLU A 720 -3.68 8.47 15.55
C GLU A 720 -2.31 8.48 14.82
N GLY A 721 -1.81 9.66 14.45
CA GLY A 721 -0.54 9.86 13.74
C GLY A 721 0.40 10.83 14.46
N LEU A 722 0.65 12.00 13.86
CA LEU A 722 1.58 13.01 14.39
C LEU A 722 1.11 13.71 15.67
N GLY A 723 -0.11 13.51 16.16
CA GLY A 723 -0.51 14.11 17.45
C GLY A 723 0.19 13.52 18.67
N MET A 724 1.01 12.48 18.51
CA MET A 724 1.96 12.11 19.57
C MET A 724 2.93 13.25 19.91
N TYR A 725 3.28 14.10 18.95
CA TYR A 725 4.08 15.30 19.18
C TYR A 725 3.35 16.35 20.04
N ASP A 726 2.02 16.30 20.11
CA ASP A 726 1.24 17.16 21.02
C ASP A 726 1.29 16.66 22.49
N ARG A 727 1.71 15.40 22.70
CA ARG A 727 1.63 14.70 24.00
C ARG A 727 2.99 14.32 24.58
N LEU A 728 3.97 14.10 23.72
CA LEU A 728 5.32 13.68 24.06
C LEU A 728 6.33 14.74 23.66
N PRO A 729 7.45 14.87 24.40
CA PRO A 729 8.59 15.66 23.94
C PRO A 729 9.03 15.24 22.52
N ALA A 730 9.37 16.23 21.68
CA ALA A 730 9.66 15.99 20.27
C ALA A 730 10.81 14.98 20.04
N ASP A 731 11.81 14.95 20.90
CA ASP A 731 12.92 13.99 20.86
C ASP A 731 12.48 12.56 21.18
N VAL A 732 11.57 12.39 22.15
CA VAL A 732 10.95 11.09 22.45
C VAL A 732 10.10 10.63 21.28
N ALA A 733 9.24 11.50 20.75
CA ALA A 733 8.41 11.18 19.58
C ALA A 733 9.25 10.84 18.33
N ASP A 734 10.31 11.62 18.06
CA ASP A 734 11.27 11.33 16.99
C ASP A 734 11.89 9.95 17.16
N SER A 735 12.28 9.57 18.38
CA SER A 735 12.83 8.23 18.65
C SER A 735 11.81 7.12 18.41
N LEU A 736 10.53 7.33 18.70
CA LEU A 736 9.49 6.32 18.46
C LEU A 736 9.27 6.08 16.96
N ILE A 737 9.26 7.17 16.17
CA ILE A 737 8.99 7.14 14.72
C ILE A 737 10.23 6.69 13.93
N PHE A 738 11.37 7.34 14.14
CA PHE A 738 12.54 7.16 13.27
C PHE A 738 13.46 6.02 13.69
N SER A 739 13.29 5.42 14.87
CA SER A 739 14.02 4.19 15.23
C SER A 739 13.41 2.93 14.61
N ALA A 740 12.12 2.95 14.26
CA ALA A 740 11.43 1.79 13.70
C ALA A 740 11.95 1.44 12.29
N PRO A 741 12.08 0.15 11.94
CA PRO A 741 12.28 -0.28 10.56
C PRO A 741 11.12 0.19 9.67
N VAL A 742 11.42 0.74 8.48
CA VAL A 742 10.40 1.26 7.57
C VAL A 742 9.40 0.18 7.16
N ALA A 743 9.86 -1.06 6.97
CA ALA A 743 9.03 -2.22 6.65
C ALA A 743 7.95 -2.51 7.70
N VAL A 744 8.17 -2.14 8.96
CA VAL A 744 7.21 -2.30 10.06
C VAL A 744 6.40 -1.03 10.28
N GLY A 745 7.07 0.13 10.34
CA GLY A 745 6.41 1.43 10.56
C GLY A 745 5.41 1.80 9.45
N GLY A 746 5.73 1.49 8.19
CA GLY A 746 4.83 1.73 7.06
C GLY A 746 3.54 0.91 7.14
N GLN A 747 3.65 -0.38 7.43
CA GLN A 747 2.49 -1.27 7.60
C GLN A 747 1.59 -0.83 8.77
N MET A 748 2.18 -0.42 9.89
CA MET A 748 1.42 0.10 11.03
C MET A 748 0.63 1.36 10.66
N LEU A 749 1.26 2.29 9.94
CA LEU A 749 0.58 3.50 9.47
C LEU A 749 -0.52 3.18 8.43
N GLY A 750 -0.28 2.19 7.56
CA GLY A 750 -1.29 1.66 6.64
C GLY A 750 -2.52 1.08 7.34
N LEU A 751 -2.34 0.34 8.44
CA LEU A 751 -3.45 -0.18 9.24
C LEU A 751 -4.28 0.94 9.90
N VAL A 752 -3.63 2.02 10.33
CA VAL A 752 -4.31 3.21 10.85
C VAL A 752 -5.14 3.83 9.72
N HIS A 753 -4.55 4.10 8.55
CA HIS A 753 -5.28 4.71 7.43
C HIS A 753 -6.41 3.86 6.85
N ALA A 754 -6.22 2.55 6.74
CA ALA A 754 -7.24 1.63 6.21
C ALA A 754 -8.52 1.61 7.08
N LYS A 755 -8.41 1.86 8.40
CA LYS A 755 -9.59 2.03 9.27
C LYS A 755 -10.40 3.29 8.92
N PHE A 756 -9.77 4.28 8.30
CA PHE A 756 -10.36 5.60 8.01
C PHE A 756 -10.79 5.79 6.55
N ALA A 757 -10.23 5.00 5.62
CA ALA A 757 -10.64 4.94 4.21
C ALA A 757 -12.16 4.73 3.99
N ALA A 758 -12.84 4.10 4.97
CA ALA A 758 -14.28 3.86 4.96
C ALA A 758 -15.16 5.14 4.97
N GLN A 759 -14.56 6.33 5.05
CA GLN A 759 -15.28 7.60 5.24
C GLN A 759 -15.10 8.61 4.09
N GLU A 760 -14.51 8.25 2.94
CA GLU A 760 -14.11 9.23 1.91
C GLU A 760 -15.25 9.69 0.95
N PRO A 761 -15.71 10.95 0.98
CA PRO A 761 -16.81 11.46 0.13
C PRO A 761 -16.34 12.02 -1.23
N LEU A 762 -15.04 12.17 -1.43
CA LEU A 762 -14.41 12.87 -2.56
C LEU A 762 -14.68 12.25 -3.94
N ALA A 763 -14.74 10.91 -4.02
CA ALA A 763 -14.97 10.21 -5.29
C ALA A 763 -16.31 10.62 -5.95
N LYS A 764 -17.33 10.93 -5.15
CA LYS A 764 -18.64 11.39 -5.64
C LYS A 764 -18.58 12.78 -6.28
N ALA A 765 -17.56 13.57 -5.98
CA ALA A 765 -17.33 14.89 -6.54
C ALA A 765 -16.45 14.89 -7.81
N GLY A 766 -16.05 13.71 -8.31
CA GLY A 766 -15.22 13.56 -9.50
C GLY A 766 -13.72 13.77 -9.25
N PHE A 767 -13.27 13.88 -7.99
CA PHE A 767 -11.86 13.88 -7.61
C PHE A 767 -11.35 12.44 -7.46
N LEU A 768 -10.23 12.10 -8.08
CA LEU A 768 -9.61 10.77 -7.98
C LEU A 768 -8.77 10.69 -6.70
N VAL A 769 -9.12 9.77 -5.81
CA VAL A 769 -8.36 9.51 -4.56
C VAL A 769 -7.66 8.16 -4.66
N THR A 770 -6.45 8.07 -4.12
CA THR A 770 -5.77 6.80 -3.92
C THR A 770 -6.46 6.02 -2.81
N ASP A 771 -6.92 4.80 -3.11
CA ASP A 771 -7.53 3.92 -2.10
C ASP A 771 -6.52 3.57 -1.00
N SER A 772 -6.70 4.18 0.17
CA SER A 772 -5.83 3.99 1.34
C SER A 772 -6.00 2.62 2.01
N THR A 773 -6.97 1.79 1.58
CA THR A 773 -7.03 0.37 1.97
C THR A 773 -6.09 -0.52 1.16
N GLN A 774 -5.63 -0.05 0.00
CA GLN A 774 -4.78 -0.80 -0.94
C GLN A 774 -3.41 -0.14 -1.15
N SER A 775 -3.17 1.03 -0.58
CA SER A 775 -1.94 1.81 -0.76
C SER A 775 -1.31 2.19 0.59
N ASP A 776 0.02 2.17 0.66
CA ASP A 776 0.81 2.58 1.84
C ASP A 776 1.31 4.02 1.68
N LEU A 777 0.97 4.91 2.62
CA LEU A 777 1.43 6.29 2.64
C LEU A 777 2.96 6.39 2.77
N MET A 778 3.59 5.56 3.61
CA MET A 778 5.04 5.64 3.81
C MET A 778 5.77 5.27 2.53
N ALA A 779 5.34 4.19 1.85
CA ALA A 779 5.84 3.85 0.52
C ALA A 779 5.67 5.03 -0.45
N HIS A 780 4.48 5.65 -0.47
CA HIS A 780 4.21 6.82 -1.30
C HIS A 780 5.16 8.01 -1.01
N LEU A 781 5.41 8.32 0.27
CA LEU A 781 6.29 9.40 0.69
C LEU A 781 7.77 9.12 0.36
N PHE A 782 8.23 7.87 0.48
CA PHE A 782 9.59 7.50 0.08
C PHE A 782 9.76 7.51 -1.44
N ASP A 783 8.75 7.09 -2.21
CA ASP A 783 8.84 7.07 -3.67
C ASP A 783 8.70 8.46 -4.29
N ARG A 784 7.84 9.31 -3.74
CA ARG A 784 7.43 10.56 -4.40
C ARG A 784 7.74 11.83 -3.61
N LEU A 785 7.83 11.75 -2.29
CA LEU A 785 7.92 12.91 -1.37
C LEU A 785 6.95 14.05 -1.72
N GLY A 786 5.75 13.70 -2.15
CA GLY A 786 4.78 14.59 -2.76
C GLY A 786 3.55 13.81 -3.20
N GLY A 787 2.69 14.37 -4.05
CA GLY A 787 1.54 13.64 -4.60
C GLY A 787 0.44 13.27 -3.60
N HIS A 788 0.55 13.79 -2.37
CA HIS A 788 -0.43 13.63 -1.31
C HIS A 788 -1.01 14.99 -0.92
N TYR A 789 -2.17 14.96 -0.28
CA TYR A 789 -2.81 16.12 0.28
C TYR A 789 -3.29 15.81 1.70
N VAL A 790 -2.85 16.62 2.67
CA VAL A 790 -3.43 16.56 4.01
C VAL A 790 -4.62 17.51 4.03
N ASP A 791 -5.82 16.94 4.11
CA ASP A 791 -7.06 17.68 4.00
C ASP A 791 -7.34 18.51 5.25
N MET A 792 -7.28 19.82 5.04
CA MET A 792 -7.55 20.87 6.03
C MET A 792 -8.95 21.48 5.89
N GLY A 793 -9.79 20.94 5.01
CA GLY A 793 -11.10 21.50 4.64
C GLY A 793 -11.18 21.94 3.17
N GLY A 794 -10.06 22.00 2.45
CA GLY A 794 -10.03 22.38 1.03
C GLY A 794 -10.80 21.43 0.11
N THR A 795 -11.05 20.18 0.52
CA THR A 795 -11.92 19.25 -0.23
C THR A 795 -13.37 19.73 -0.32
N GLU A 796 -13.84 20.52 0.65
CA GLU A 796 -15.22 21.04 0.66
C GLU A 796 -15.49 21.90 -0.58
N LEU A 797 -14.51 22.67 -1.05
CA LEU A 797 -14.65 23.51 -2.24
C LEU A 797 -14.97 22.67 -3.50
N ILE A 798 -14.43 21.46 -3.56
CA ILE A 798 -14.66 20.52 -4.67
C ILE A 798 -16.00 19.80 -4.48
N THR A 799 -16.26 19.26 -3.28
CA THR A 799 -17.48 18.48 -3.01
C THR A 799 -18.75 19.32 -3.07
N SER A 800 -18.67 20.60 -2.69
CA SER A 800 -19.76 21.58 -2.82
C SER A 800 -19.84 22.26 -4.19
N LYS A 801 -18.98 21.87 -5.15
CA LYS A 801 -18.91 22.41 -6.52
C LYS A 801 -18.65 23.91 -6.60
N LYS A 802 -18.00 24.48 -5.58
CA LYS A 802 -17.52 25.88 -5.56
C LYS A 802 -16.32 26.07 -6.50
N VAL A 803 -15.55 25.00 -6.72
CA VAL A 803 -14.41 24.95 -7.65
C VAL A 803 -14.62 23.82 -8.66
N GLY A 804 -14.30 24.08 -9.93
CA GLY A 804 -14.37 23.07 -10.98
C GLY A 804 -13.24 22.05 -10.88
N ILE A 805 -13.45 20.83 -11.37
CA ILE A 805 -12.39 19.83 -11.48
C ILE A 805 -12.41 19.09 -12.83
N ARG A 806 -11.22 18.74 -13.30
CA ARG A 806 -10.94 17.86 -14.44
C ARG A 806 -9.94 16.80 -14.01
N SER A 807 -10.41 15.57 -13.80
CA SER A 807 -9.59 14.48 -13.28
C SER A 807 -9.26 13.43 -14.32
N GLY A 808 -8.11 12.77 -14.18
CA GLY A 808 -7.64 11.72 -15.09
C GLY A 808 -7.14 12.25 -16.44
N VAL A 809 -6.87 13.55 -16.53
CA VAL A 809 -6.47 14.23 -17.76
C VAL A 809 -5.19 15.04 -17.55
N THR A 810 -4.41 15.20 -18.61
CA THR A 810 -3.20 16.03 -18.61
C THR A 810 -3.30 17.13 -19.66
N PRO A 811 -2.76 18.33 -19.38
CA PRO A 811 -2.49 19.31 -20.43
C PRO A 811 -1.57 18.71 -21.50
N VAL A 812 -1.88 18.92 -22.78
CA VAL A 812 -1.09 18.42 -23.92
C VAL A 812 -0.55 19.53 -24.82
N SER A 813 -1.25 20.65 -24.91
CA SER A 813 -0.79 21.88 -25.58
C SER A 813 -1.53 23.10 -25.03
N TYR A 814 -0.97 24.28 -25.26
CA TYR A 814 -1.67 25.54 -25.01
C TYR A 814 -2.60 25.86 -26.17
N THR A 815 -3.72 26.53 -25.85
CA THR A 815 -4.56 27.24 -26.81
C THR A 815 -4.32 28.74 -26.65
N THR A 816 -4.92 29.57 -27.51
CA THR A 816 -4.84 31.04 -27.37
C THR A 816 -5.43 31.55 -26.05
N THR A 817 -6.35 30.78 -25.46
CA THR A 817 -7.18 31.16 -24.31
C THR A 817 -7.03 30.23 -23.10
N GLY A 818 -6.22 29.17 -23.19
CA GLY A 818 -6.04 28.22 -22.08
C GLY A 818 -5.26 26.97 -22.46
N LEU A 819 -5.78 25.79 -22.08
CA LEU A 819 -5.11 24.50 -22.26
C LEU A 819 -5.99 23.48 -22.98
N GLN A 820 -5.38 22.76 -23.92
CA GLN A 820 -5.91 21.54 -24.50
C GLN A 820 -5.56 20.35 -23.60
N LEU A 821 -6.52 19.46 -23.36
CA LEU A 821 -6.39 18.30 -22.48
C LEU A 821 -6.31 16.98 -23.29
N SER A 822 -5.76 15.95 -22.64
CA SER A 822 -5.51 14.63 -23.24
C SER A 822 -6.77 13.87 -23.66
N ASP A 823 -7.94 14.25 -23.17
CA ASP A 823 -9.24 13.69 -23.58
C ASP A 823 -9.84 14.37 -24.81
N GLY A 824 -9.12 15.32 -25.42
CA GLY A 824 -9.57 16.10 -26.57
C GLY A 824 -10.39 17.34 -26.21
N THR A 825 -10.66 17.60 -24.92
CA THR A 825 -11.35 18.82 -24.48
C THR A 825 -10.39 19.99 -24.26
N ALA A 826 -10.89 21.22 -24.33
CA ALA A 826 -10.13 22.43 -24.02
C ALA A 826 -10.73 23.15 -22.81
N LEU A 827 -9.89 23.87 -22.07
CA LEU A 827 -10.26 24.66 -20.91
C LEU A 827 -9.66 26.05 -21.01
N ASP A 828 -10.53 27.06 -21.13
CA ASP A 828 -10.14 28.47 -21.21
C ASP A 828 -9.96 29.07 -19.82
N SER A 829 -8.97 29.96 -19.67
CA SER A 829 -8.72 30.69 -18.43
C SER A 829 -7.75 31.85 -18.62
N ASP A 830 -7.93 32.92 -17.84
CA ASP A 830 -7.05 34.09 -17.83
C ASP A 830 -5.69 33.83 -17.16
N ALA A 831 -5.61 32.82 -16.29
CA ALA A 831 -4.37 32.40 -15.65
C ALA A 831 -4.20 30.87 -15.57
N ILE A 832 -2.99 30.38 -15.77
CA ILE A 832 -2.56 29.00 -15.55
C ILE A 832 -1.52 29.00 -14.43
N ILE A 833 -1.82 28.27 -13.34
CA ILE A 833 -0.95 28.14 -12.18
C ILE A 833 -0.48 26.69 -12.05
N TRP A 834 0.81 26.46 -12.33
CA TRP A 834 1.43 25.14 -12.25
C TRP A 834 1.81 24.81 -10.80
N CYS A 835 1.04 23.92 -10.19
CA CYS A 835 1.28 23.33 -8.88
C CYS A 835 1.83 21.90 -9.03
N THR A 836 2.75 21.72 -9.98
CA THR A 836 3.24 20.42 -10.46
C THR A 836 4.51 19.92 -9.77
N GLY A 837 4.88 20.55 -8.66
CA GLY A 837 5.98 20.12 -7.80
C GLY A 837 7.36 20.42 -8.39
N PHE A 838 8.34 19.59 -8.04
CA PHE A 838 9.75 19.80 -8.38
C PHE A 838 10.38 18.52 -8.94
N ARG A 839 11.50 18.65 -9.66
CA ARG A 839 12.23 17.52 -10.30
C ARG A 839 13.45 17.06 -9.51
N ASP A 840 13.83 17.76 -8.45
CA ASP A 840 15.01 17.51 -7.61
C ASP A 840 14.73 16.59 -6.42
N LEU A 841 14.04 15.47 -6.67
CA LEU A 841 13.88 14.40 -5.66
C LEU A 841 15.23 13.71 -5.40
N ASP A 842 15.97 13.46 -6.48
CA ASP A 842 17.35 13.01 -6.45
C ASP A 842 18.27 14.22 -6.59
N VAL A 843 19.02 14.54 -5.53
CA VAL A 843 19.91 15.71 -5.42
C VAL A 843 21.01 15.66 -6.47
N ARG A 844 21.35 14.48 -7.01
CA ARG A 844 22.28 14.37 -8.15
C ARG A 844 21.86 15.21 -9.36
N THR A 845 20.56 15.39 -9.56
CA THR A 845 20.03 16.19 -10.67
C THR A 845 20.29 17.69 -10.55
N VAL A 846 20.70 18.18 -9.37
CA VAL A 846 20.92 19.60 -9.09
C VAL A 846 22.29 19.91 -8.47
N VAL A 847 23.06 18.89 -8.06
CA VAL A 847 24.32 19.09 -7.33
C VAL A 847 25.37 19.83 -8.15
N ALA A 848 25.52 19.52 -9.44
CA ALA A 848 26.47 20.22 -10.31
C ALA A 848 26.19 21.73 -10.34
N ARG A 849 24.92 22.11 -10.50
CA ARG A 849 24.49 23.51 -10.46
C ARG A 849 24.73 24.19 -9.11
N ILE A 850 24.53 23.46 -8.00
CA ILE A 850 24.72 23.99 -6.64
C ILE A 850 26.21 24.24 -6.33
N LEU A 851 27.09 23.36 -6.82
CA LEU A 851 28.53 23.39 -6.55
C LEU A 851 29.33 24.18 -7.59
N GLY A 852 28.70 24.56 -8.70
CA GLY A 852 29.34 25.27 -9.80
C GLY A 852 30.36 24.39 -10.54
N GLU A 853 31.37 25.02 -11.15
CA GLU A 853 32.42 24.32 -11.89
C GLU A 853 33.08 23.23 -11.05
N GLY A 854 33.16 22.00 -11.56
CA GLY A 854 33.68 20.84 -10.84
C GLY A 854 32.62 20.06 -10.05
N GLY A 855 31.40 20.59 -9.96
CA GLY A 855 30.26 19.91 -9.37
C GLY A 855 29.85 18.63 -10.11
N GLU A 856 30.10 18.53 -11.42
CA GLU A 856 29.83 17.31 -12.21
C GLU A 856 30.69 16.12 -11.73
N ALA A 857 31.91 16.40 -11.26
CA ALA A 857 32.78 15.36 -10.70
C ALA A 857 32.23 14.80 -9.37
N VAL A 858 31.46 15.60 -8.64
CA VAL A 858 30.74 15.17 -7.43
C VAL A 858 29.49 14.39 -7.82
N GLU A 859 28.71 14.89 -8.79
CA GLU A 859 27.50 14.26 -9.30
C GLU A 859 27.71 12.79 -9.69
N VAL A 860 28.75 12.51 -10.48
CA VAL A 860 29.05 11.15 -10.98
C VAL A 860 29.41 10.17 -9.86
N LYS A 861 29.96 10.66 -8.75
CA LYS A 861 30.38 9.84 -7.60
C LYS A 861 29.29 9.71 -6.53
N MET A 862 28.31 10.60 -6.55
CA MET A 862 27.25 10.66 -5.55
C MET A 862 26.28 9.47 -5.69
N GLU A 863 25.86 8.91 -4.56
CA GLU A 863 24.79 7.91 -4.53
C GLU A 863 23.44 8.57 -4.82
N THR A 864 22.52 7.82 -5.41
CA THR A 864 21.11 8.24 -5.54
C THR A 864 20.59 8.69 -4.18
N THR A 865 19.96 9.85 -4.12
CA THR A 865 19.34 10.31 -2.87
C THR A 865 17.83 10.12 -2.87
N TRP A 866 17.28 9.93 -1.67
CA TRP A 866 15.86 9.67 -1.44
C TRP A 866 15.38 8.33 -2.00
N GLY A 867 14.20 7.90 -1.54
CA GLY A 867 13.74 6.51 -1.70
C GLY A 867 14.49 5.53 -0.81
N LEU A 868 14.09 4.26 -0.87
CA LEU A 868 14.63 3.19 -0.03
C LEU A 868 15.62 2.31 -0.78
N ASP A 869 16.76 1.98 -0.16
CA ASP A 869 17.65 0.92 -0.62
C ASP A 869 17.09 -0.48 -0.31
N CYS A 870 17.85 -1.53 -0.63
CA CYS A 870 17.42 -2.92 -0.44
C CYS A 870 17.24 -3.33 1.03
N GLU A 871 17.74 -2.53 1.98
CA GLU A 871 17.57 -2.74 3.42
C GLU A 871 16.38 -1.95 3.98
N GLY A 872 15.78 -1.07 3.17
CA GLY A 872 14.73 -0.16 3.65
C GLY A 872 15.28 1.10 4.33
N GLU A 873 16.55 1.47 4.09
CA GLU A 873 17.11 2.75 4.54
C GLU A 873 17.03 3.83 3.45
N THR A 874 16.98 5.10 3.85
CA THR A 874 16.98 6.20 2.88
C THR A 874 18.30 6.23 2.10
N ARG A 875 18.21 6.25 0.77
CA ARG A 875 19.39 6.26 -0.12
C ARG A 875 20.14 7.59 0.00
N GLY A 876 21.46 7.54 0.08
CA GLY A 876 22.38 8.70 0.00
C GLY A 876 22.17 9.83 1.02
N MET A 877 21.17 9.77 1.90
CA MET A 877 20.83 10.81 2.85
C MET A 877 21.38 10.48 4.24
N PHE A 878 21.85 11.49 4.97
CA PHE A 878 22.20 11.40 6.41
C PHE A 878 23.35 10.43 6.76
N LYS A 879 24.00 9.85 5.76
CA LYS A 879 25.03 8.80 5.93
C LYS A 879 26.24 9.05 5.03
N ARG A 880 27.35 8.38 5.35
CA ARG A 880 28.58 8.41 4.54
C ARG A 880 28.30 7.94 3.11
N GLN A 881 28.86 8.65 2.14
CA GLN A 881 28.84 8.26 0.72
C GLN A 881 29.99 7.28 0.44
N SER A 882 29.73 6.22 -0.33
CA SER A 882 30.74 5.19 -0.64
C SER A 882 31.92 5.72 -1.48
N LYS A 883 31.66 6.66 -2.40
CA LYS A 883 32.67 7.18 -3.35
C LYS A 883 33.07 8.64 -3.12
N LEU A 884 32.46 9.31 -2.14
CA LEU A 884 32.77 10.69 -1.78
C LEU A 884 33.18 10.76 -0.31
N ARG A 885 34.39 11.25 -0.06
CA ARG A 885 34.90 11.43 1.30
C ARG A 885 34.42 12.75 1.88
N ASN A 886 34.01 12.71 3.15
CA ASN A 886 33.59 13.89 3.93
C ASN A 886 32.51 14.76 3.26
N PHE A 887 31.68 14.15 2.41
CA PHE A 887 30.57 14.79 1.74
C PHE A 887 29.25 14.24 2.26
N TRP A 888 28.29 15.11 2.52
CA TRP A 888 27.06 14.77 3.22
C TRP A 888 25.85 15.44 2.60
N VAL A 889 24.70 14.79 2.72
CA VAL A 889 23.41 15.33 2.24
C VAL A 889 22.40 15.30 3.37
N MET A 890 21.74 16.43 3.61
CA MET A 890 20.77 16.67 4.67
C MET A 890 19.51 17.33 4.09
N GLY A 891 18.33 16.89 4.51
CA GLY A 891 17.04 17.39 4.04
C GLY A 891 15.86 16.64 4.65
N GLY A 892 14.72 16.65 3.97
CA GLY A 892 13.48 16.00 4.42
C GLY A 892 12.53 16.96 5.16
N GLY A 893 11.64 16.39 5.98
CA GLY A 893 10.70 17.16 6.81
C GLY A 893 11.31 17.62 8.14
N ALA A 894 10.62 18.47 8.91
CA ALA A 894 11.15 19.05 10.14
C ALA A 894 11.63 18.01 11.18
N ALA A 895 10.90 16.91 11.35
CA ALA A 895 11.31 15.84 12.25
C ALA A 895 12.55 15.05 11.75
N HIS A 896 12.74 14.95 10.41
CA HIS A 896 14.00 14.45 9.86
C HIS A 896 15.16 15.39 10.22
N HIS A 897 14.93 16.70 10.19
CA HIS A 897 15.95 17.68 10.57
C HIS A 897 16.42 17.51 12.01
N ARG A 898 15.50 17.25 12.95
CA ARG A 898 15.85 16.99 14.35
C ARG A 898 16.60 15.67 14.54
N TRP A 899 16.06 14.56 14.02
CA TRP A 899 16.62 13.23 14.22
C TRP A 899 17.97 13.05 13.52
N TYR A 900 18.02 13.33 12.21
CA TYR A 900 19.20 13.01 11.40
C TYR A 900 20.31 14.05 11.49
N SER A 901 20.04 15.29 11.94
CA SER A 901 21.13 16.25 12.21
C SER A 901 22.05 15.75 13.31
N LYS A 902 21.51 15.09 14.34
CA LYS A 902 22.30 14.46 15.40
C LYS A 902 23.14 13.29 14.86
N ALA A 903 22.52 12.39 14.09
CA ALA A 903 23.25 11.29 13.45
C ALA A 903 24.38 11.79 12.54
N LEU A 904 24.14 12.87 11.78
CA LEU A 904 25.13 13.45 10.89
C LEU A 904 26.26 14.15 11.65
N ALA A 905 25.92 14.97 12.65
CA ALA A 905 26.88 15.68 13.49
C ALA A 905 27.81 14.71 14.24
N LEU A 906 27.29 13.59 14.76
CA LEU A 906 28.10 12.57 15.42
C LEU A 906 29.05 11.88 14.43
N GLN A 907 28.63 11.58 13.20
CA GLN A 907 29.54 11.06 12.17
C GLN A 907 30.64 12.06 11.84
N ILE A 908 30.31 13.34 11.66
CA ILE A 908 31.30 14.40 11.40
C ILE A 908 32.27 14.54 12.58
N LYS A 909 31.78 14.61 13.81
CA LYS A 909 32.61 14.72 15.02
C LYS A 909 33.54 13.52 15.14
N GLY A 910 33.01 12.30 15.01
CA GLY A 910 33.84 11.10 15.08
C GLY A 910 34.95 11.08 14.01
N ALA A 911 34.65 11.57 12.80
CA ALA A 911 35.65 11.65 11.72
C ALA A 911 36.73 12.70 12.01
N LEU A 912 36.34 13.88 12.49
CA LEU A 912 37.26 14.97 12.86
C LEU A 912 38.21 14.57 14.00
N GLU A 913 37.71 13.80 14.96
CA GLU A 913 38.49 13.30 16.10
C GLU A 913 39.22 11.98 15.81
N GLY A 914 39.06 11.40 14.61
CA GLY A 914 39.70 10.14 14.23
C GLY A 914 39.18 8.90 14.97
N ILE A 915 38.01 8.99 15.62
CA ILE A 915 37.39 7.91 16.40
C ILE A 915 36.24 7.21 15.67
N LEU A 916 35.80 7.73 14.51
CA LEU A 916 34.71 7.12 13.73
C LEU A 916 35.17 5.81 13.11
N PRO A 917 34.62 4.65 13.51
CA PRO A 917 34.97 3.39 12.90
C PRO A 917 34.56 3.30 11.43
N GLU A 918 35.20 2.38 10.71
CA GLU A 918 34.76 2.01 9.37
C GLU A 918 33.28 1.62 9.36
N ALA A 919 32.57 2.01 8.30
CA ALA A 919 31.17 1.67 8.12
C ALA A 919 31.03 0.16 7.99
N TYR A 920 30.19 -0.46 8.81
CA TYR A 920 29.84 -1.85 8.62
C TYR A 920 28.93 -1.98 7.41
N LEU A 921 29.48 -2.45 6.28
CA LEU A 921 28.79 -2.61 4.98
C LEU A 921 28.67 -4.07 4.54
N HIS A 922 28.97 -5.03 5.42
CA HIS A 922 28.86 -6.45 5.11
C HIS A 922 27.41 -6.84 4.79
N MET A 923 27.23 -7.64 3.75
CA MET A 923 25.93 -8.12 3.26
C MET A 923 25.81 -9.61 3.59
N TYR A 924 24.76 -9.99 4.31
CA TYR A 924 24.41 -11.39 4.52
C TYR A 924 23.46 -11.84 3.40
N PRO A 925 23.70 -13.00 2.76
CA PRO A 925 22.73 -13.56 1.83
C PRO A 925 21.42 -13.83 2.57
N LYS A 926 20.28 -13.42 2.00
CA LYS A 926 18.97 -13.79 2.54
C LYS A 926 18.85 -15.32 2.50
N SER A 927 18.47 -15.93 3.62
CA SER A 927 18.06 -17.34 3.64
C SER A 927 16.92 -17.52 2.64
N VAL A 928 17.12 -18.41 1.66
CA VAL A 928 16.17 -18.66 0.56
C VAL A 928 14.97 -19.45 1.05
#